data_AF-A0A0D0UM47-F1
#
_entry.id   AF-A0A0D0UM47-F1
#
_cell.length_a   1.000
_cell.length_b   1.000
_cell.length_c   1.000
_cell.angle_alpha   90.00
_cell.angle_beta   90.00
_cell.angle_gamma   90.00
#
_symmetry.space_group_name_H-M   'P 1'
#
loop_
_entity.id
_entity.type
_entity.pdbx_description
1 polymer ?
#
loop_
_entity_poly.entity_id
_entity_poly.type
_entity_poly.pdbx_seq_one_letter_code
_entity_poly.pdbx_strand_id
1 'polypeptide(L)'
;MSVQSPLIAVPRKTTTDVDWATPIRHVIAASYGEDPNNYAEECAVLQRCRQDAVRGAGSDQTARDLLYKYFGQLELLELRFAEIKVSFPWQALNDAFTDKLTTQTSLAFEKASIIHLISSILSSLAQSASRSDPEGLKRAYYNTRASAGMLTYINENFLHAPSTDLSREVVHLLIGIMMAQATEIFTEKLIEEKKSASLIARSANQTASMYTSVVDEMKEFQGKGVFDRNWLYVLQIKAKLFGSLTQYYKATSDSVAGKHGAALVRLKIANSLIQEAQKQASSFIYTFVGASTPSLPHDAANALNEIVKAHATVCGEAKDQAVKDNDLIYHEVLPSEASLPVIEKLPPAAPITIQDVYGNQEVTKLIGPDIFLRLVPLAVHESASVYSEEKAKLVRAEVDKVEVAEGEVQAGLDHLNLPEEIDRWRHLLEGDENGDIPLSQELKRLVDNVGDVRQVENDLDHLDGKRGACERELRELNGALDAESRECERMRAKYTPNFTQSPSGPQTANLRSNLSANLSSLSSASTSDTHLQSLWQSIQPSISLLSSGLSNLERAAMDIAEGKPQKIDKAVSLLDLDDEETDKKALGQEERNALRKAVDDGREKLDRLKKIGAERDEVLRDLKEKIQTDDVSNLLLLNRRSQNVEPQLFASELEKFRPYQTRLAAAVSASRSILQELDMLVAQVHRGTGFREILKKEKERQKIIRDWEKRLIEAGESYAEIRAGLSKGLSYYDSLRGVIEDLKIEVQRFVNSREQERRRMIGDIETRQRLGGVSPSAGGAIVNRGLEERLASLKVDAPPQPPRPSISSTPSLPPPPGQGNSSATSSYMPPPPPPMPESNPYDFSALARFGTFATPSVSSPYYPPPPSRPTYASPPFSPQQPAGQSGHLPYAPPPGHVPQPQQPQYPSSQNQQDQGYGYPGYGQQGGYGGGYGQYR
;
A
#
# COMPACT_ATOMS: atom_id res chain seq x y z
N MET A 1 -51.62 -20.81 -7.87
CA MET A 1 -52.16 -21.38 -6.61
C MET A 1 -52.47 -20.20 -5.71
N SER A 2 -53.55 -20.22 -4.91
CA SER A 2 -53.94 -19.08 -4.05
C SER A 2 -53.24 -19.05 -2.69
N VAL A 3 -52.56 -20.15 -2.32
CA VAL A 3 -51.75 -20.29 -1.12
C VAL A 3 -50.30 -20.51 -1.57
N GLN A 4 -49.34 -19.86 -0.90
CA GLN A 4 -47.91 -19.94 -1.23
C GLN A 4 -47.32 -21.24 -0.66
N SER A 5 -46.49 -21.96 -1.43
CA SER A 5 -45.91 -23.24 -0.99
C SER A 5 -44.84 -23.02 0.10
N PRO A 6 -44.99 -23.55 1.33
CA PRO A 6 -44.11 -23.20 2.45
C PRO A 6 -42.68 -23.65 2.19
N LEU A 7 -41.72 -22.79 2.54
CA LEU A 7 -40.30 -22.97 2.27
C LEU A 7 -39.59 -23.55 3.50
N ILE A 8 -38.56 -24.37 3.31
CA ILE A 8 -37.64 -24.78 4.39
C ILE A 8 -36.65 -23.64 4.62
N ALA A 9 -36.39 -23.31 5.89
CA ALA A 9 -35.27 -22.46 6.27
C ALA A 9 -34.15 -23.33 6.88
N VAL A 10 -32.90 -23.02 6.56
CA VAL A 10 -31.73 -23.55 7.26
C VAL A 10 -31.77 -22.96 8.69
N PRO A 11 -31.71 -23.77 9.77
CA PRO A 11 -31.79 -23.25 11.13
C PRO A 11 -30.55 -22.42 11.49
N ARG A 12 -30.58 -21.69 12.61
CA ARG A 12 -29.49 -20.78 12.99
C ARG A 12 -28.49 -21.45 13.93
N LYS A 13 -27.19 -21.22 13.71
CA LYS A 13 -26.12 -21.59 14.66
C LYS A 13 -26.03 -20.58 15.80
N THR A 14 -25.75 -21.05 17.02
CA THR A 14 -25.51 -20.23 18.21
C THR A 14 -24.07 -20.32 18.71
N THR A 15 -23.61 -19.27 19.40
CA THR A 15 -22.24 -19.16 19.94
C THR A 15 -22.26 -18.42 21.30
N THR A 16 -21.25 -18.66 22.13
CA THR A 16 -20.96 -17.79 23.28
C THR A 16 -20.12 -16.60 22.87
N ASP A 17 -19.98 -15.61 23.75
CA ASP A 17 -18.95 -14.59 23.60
C ASP A 17 -17.55 -15.23 23.61
N VAL A 18 -16.62 -14.57 22.94
CA VAL A 18 -15.22 -14.97 22.75
C VAL A 18 -14.37 -13.73 22.94
N ASP A 19 -13.24 -13.82 23.63
CA ASP A 19 -12.29 -12.70 23.75
C ASP A 19 -11.37 -12.65 22.51
N TRP A 20 -11.63 -11.71 21.61
CA TRP A 20 -10.71 -11.39 20.51
C TRP A 20 -9.47 -10.60 20.95
N ALA A 21 -9.60 -9.78 22.00
CA ALA A 21 -8.62 -8.77 22.32
C ALA A 21 -7.35 -9.39 22.93
N THR A 22 -7.44 -10.40 23.80
CA THR A 22 -6.23 -11.02 24.38
C THR A 22 -5.38 -11.76 23.35
N PRO A 23 -5.95 -12.61 22.46
CA PRO A 23 -5.16 -13.23 21.39
C PRO A 23 -4.60 -12.22 20.38
N ILE A 24 -5.37 -11.21 19.95
CA ILE A 24 -4.85 -10.18 19.04
C ILE A 24 -3.70 -9.39 19.67
N ARG A 25 -3.83 -8.96 20.94
CA ARG A 25 -2.75 -8.26 21.66
C ARG A 25 -1.46 -9.08 21.75
N HIS A 26 -1.57 -10.39 21.95
CA HIS A 26 -0.42 -11.29 21.95
C HIS A 26 0.23 -11.40 20.56
N VAL A 27 -0.56 -11.52 19.49
CA VAL A 27 -0.03 -11.59 18.12
C VAL A 27 0.59 -10.25 17.68
N ILE A 28 0.05 -9.10 18.10
CA ILE A 28 0.66 -7.78 17.88
C ILE A 28 2.03 -7.72 18.56
N ALA A 29 2.11 -8.02 19.86
CA ALA A 29 3.39 -8.04 20.58
C ALA A 29 4.42 -9.00 19.97
N ALA A 30 3.99 -10.19 19.53
CA ALA A 30 4.89 -11.24 19.05
C ALA A 30 5.29 -11.14 17.58
N SER A 31 4.43 -10.57 16.72
CA SER A 31 4.64 -10.54 15.24
C SER A 31 4.92 -9.15 14.67
N TYR A 32 4.60 -8.09 15.41
CA TYR A 32 4.82 -6.70 15.01
C TYR A 32 5.78 -5.96 15.95
N GLY A 33 5.87 -6.37 17.22
CA GLY A 33 6.74 -5.74 18.22
C GLY A 33 6.22 -4.41 18.75
N GLU A 34 5.00 -4.02 18.38
CA GLU A 34 4.36 -2.77 18.81
C GLU A 34 3.57 -2.92 20.13
N ASP A 35 3.40 -1.80 20.84
CA ASP A 35 2.63 -1.73 22.08
C ASP A 35 1.14 -2.15 21.87
N PRO A 36 0.68 -3.28 22.45
CA PRO A 36 -0.68 -3.78 22.20
C PRO A 36 -1.80 -2.89 22.74
N ASN A 37 -1.47 -1.87 23.53
CA ASN A 37 -2.41 -0.87 24.03
C ASN A 37 -2.83 0.13 22.94
N ASN A 38 -1.99 0.37 21.93
CA ASN A 38 -2.29 1.32 20.83
C ASN A 38 -3.42 0.85 19.91
N TYR A 39 -3.81 -0.42 20.00
CA TYR A 39 -4.83 -1.09 19.19
C TYR A 39 -6.03 -1.58 20.03
N ALA A 40 -6.17 -1.10 21.26
CA ALA A 40 -7.20 -1.55 22.19
C ALA A 40 -8.62 -1.14 21.75
N GLU A 41 -8.77 0.00 21.08
CA GLU A 41 -10.06 0.47 20.55
C GLU A 41 -10.47 -0.35 19.34
N GLU A 42 -9.56 -0.62 18.40
CA GLU A 42 -9.74 -1.48 17.23
C GLU A 42 -10.17 -2.91 17.66
N CYS A 43 -9.52 -3.47 18.69
CA CYS A 43 -9.92 -4.74 19.29
C CYS A 43 -11.34 -4.69 19.88
N ALA A 44 -11.71 -3.61 20.56
CA ALA A 44 -13.05 -3.43 21.12
C ALA A 44 -14.13 -3.25 20.03
N VAL A 45 -13.80 -2.59 18.91
CA VAL A 45 -14.68 -2.44 17.75
C VAL A 45 -14.92 -3.79 17.06
N LEU A 46 -13.87 -4.62 16.87
CA LEU A 46 -14.04 -5.98 16.34
C LEU A 46 -14.89 -6.85 17.27
N GLN A 47 -14.61 -6.83 18.58
CA GLN A 47 -15.35 -7.54 19.62
C GLN A 47 -16.84 -7.18 19.57
N ARG A 48 -17.14 -5.88 19.52
CA ARG A 48 -18.51 -5.37 19.41
C ARG A 48 -19.17 -5.76 18.10
N CYS A 49 -18.46 -5.69 16.97
CA CYS A 49 -18.99 -6.08 15.67
C CYS A 49 -19.43 -7.56 15.64
N ARG A 50 -18.71 -8.47 16.33
CA ARG A 50 -19.16 -9.87 16.52
C ARG A 50 -20.44 -9.95 17.35
N GLN A 51 -20.49 -9.24 18.48
CA GLN A 51 -21.64 -9.27 19.39
C GLN A 51 -22.90 -8.72 18.73
N ASP A 52 -22.79 -7.59 18.04
CA ASP A 52 -23.89 -6.98 17.27
C ASP A 52 -24.36 -7.95 16.17
N ALA A 53 -23.45 -8.59 15.43
CA ALA A 53 -23.78 -9.48 14.31
C ALA A 53 -24.40 -10.83 14.72
N VAL A 54 -24.03 -11.42 15.87
CA VAL A 54 -24.52 -12.75 16.29
C VAL A 54 -25.60 -12.68 17.38
N ARG A 55 -25.77 -11.54 18.06
CA ARG A 55 -26.80 -11.37 19.12
C ARG A 55 -27.57 -10.04 19.11
N GLY A 56 -27.01 -8.96 18.57
CA GLY A 56 -27.60 -7.62 18.64
C GLY A 56 -28.77 -7.35 17.68
N ALA A 57 -29.10 -8.28 16.78
CA ALA A 57 -30.04 -8.03 15.70
C ALA A 57 -31.52 -8.19 16.12
N GLY A 58 -32.23 -7.07 16.23
CA GLY A 58 -33.69 -7.04 16.45
C GLY A 58 -34.55 -7.40 15.23
N SER A 59 -33.97 -7.64 14.06
CA SER A 59 -34.66 -8.15 12.86
C SER A 59 -33.72 -8.95 11.97
N ASP A 60 -34.26 -9.90 11.20
CA ASP A 60 -33.48 -10.72 10.27
C ASP A 60 -32.76 -9.90 9.18
N GLN A 61 -33.35 -8.81 8.72
CA GLN A 61 -32.72 -7.95 7.70
C GLN A 61 -31.52 -7.19 8.31
N THR A 62 -31.66 -6.69 9.54
CA THR A 62 -30.53 -6.13 10.30
C THR A 62 -29.46 -7.18 10.59
N ALA A 63 -29.86 -8.42 10.88
CA ALA A 63 -28.94 -9.53 11.15
C ALA A 63 -28.08 -9.86 9.92
N ARG A 64 -28.70 -9.99 8.73
CA ARG A 64 -28.00 -10.14 7.45
C ARG A 64 -26.93 -9.06 7.26
N ASP A 65 -27.32 -7.80 7.50
CA ASP A 65 -26.46 -6.66 7.20
C ASP A 65 -25.26 -6.55 8.17
N LEU A 66 -25.48 -6.83 9.46
CA LEU A 66 -24.39 -6.91 10.45
C LEU A 66 -23.46 -8.11 10.22
N LEU A 67 -23.99 -9.25 9.75
CA LEU A 67 -23.17 -10.41 9.40
C LEU A 67 -22.34 -10.21 8.13
N TYR A 68 -22.89 -9.56 7.09
CA TYR A 68 -22.11 -9.14 5.92
C TYR A 68 -20.96 -8.21 6.31
N LYS A 69 -21.22 -7.23 7.19
CA LYS A 69 -20.17 -6.38 7.75
C LYS A 69 -19.10 -7.18 8.50
N TYR A 70 -19.50 -8.05 9.43
CA TYR A 70 -18.55 -8.82 10.23
C TYR A 70 -17.72 -9.78 9.36
N PHE A 71 -18.33 -10.48 8.40
CA PHE A 71 -17.59 -11.35 7.48
C PHE A 71 -16.57 -10.57 6.63
N GLY A 72 -16.95 -9.42 6.07
CA GLY A 72 -16.02 -8.57 5.31
C GLY A 72 -14.82 -8.11 6.15
N GLN A 73 -15.06 -7.75 7.41
CA GLN A 73 -13.98 -7.41 8.36
C GLN A 73 -13.11 -8.63 8.72
N LEU A 74 -13.65 -9.87 8.75
CA LEU A 74 -12.86 -11.09 8.92
C LEU A 74 -12.01 -11.46 7.69
N GLU A 75 -12.44 -11.10 6.47
CA GLU A 75 -11.58 -11.20 5.27
C GLU A 75 -10.39 -10.23 5.38
N LEU A 76 -10.64 -8.95 5.71
CA LEU A 76 -9.59 -7.94 5.91
C LEU A 76 -8.63 -8.30 7.04
N LEU A 77 -9.14 -8.88 8.13
CA LEU A 77 -8.34 -9.36 9.27
C LEU A 77 -7.34 -10.46 8.88
N GLU A 78 -7.74 -11.39 7.99
CA GLU A 78 -6.84 -12.48 7.53
C GLU A 78 -5.71 -11.96 6.64
N LEU A 79 -5.96 -10.91 5.84
CA LEU A 79 -4.90 -10.26 5.03
C LEU A 79 -3.78 -9.69 5.91
N ARG A 80 -4.07 -9.37 7.18
CA ARG A 80 -3.10 -8.85 8.16
C ARG A 80 -2.48 -9.99 8.97
N PHE A 81 -3.29 -10.80 9.65
CA PHE A 81 -2.81 -11.83 10.59
C PHE A 81 -2.80 -13.25 9.99
N ALA A 82 -1.61 -13.81 9.78
CA ALA A 82 -1.45 -15.12 9.13
C ALA A 82 -1.94 -16.32 9.98
N GLU A 83 -1.74 -16.30 11.30
CA GLU A 83 -2.31 -17.28 12.23
C GLU A 83 -2.84 -16.59 13.50
N ILE A 84 -4.16 -16.40 13.59
CA ILE A 84 -4.82 -16.07 14.87
C ILE A 84 -5.33 -17.35 15.52
N LYS A 85 -4.93 -17.60 16.77
CA LYS A 85 -5.39 -18.74 17.59
C LYS A 85 -6.40 -18.27 18.63
N VAL A 86 -7.62 -17.95 18.16
CA VAL A 86 -8.79 -17.57 18.99
C VAL A 86 -9.71 -18.77 19.11
N SER A 87 -10.09 -19.14 20.33
CA SER A 87 -10.99 -20.26 20.59
C SER A 87 -12.45 -19.88 20.31
N PHE A 88 -13.02 -20.38 19.20
CA PHE A 88 -14.40 -20.16 18.78
C PHE A 88 -15.31 -21.34 19.17
N PRO A 89 -16.20 -21.18 20.16
CA PRO A 89 -17.18 -22.18 20.56
C PRO A 89 -18.48 -21.94 19.78
N TRP A 90 -18.76 -22.81 18.81
CA TRP A 90 -20.03 -22.85 18.10
C TRP A 90 -20.82 -24.06 18.57
N GLN A 91 -22.08 -23.88 18.96
CA GLN A 91 -22.98 -25.02 19.10
C GLN A 91 -23.21 -25.58 17.70
N ALA A 92 -22.92 -26.87 17.52
CA ALA A 92 -23.29 -27.57 16.31
C ALA A 92 -24.82 -27.57 16.19
N LEU A 93 -25.30 -27.43 14.96
CA LEU A 93 -26.72 -27.22 14.73
C LEU A 93 -27.50 -28.53 14.80
N ASN A 94 -28.50 -28.61 15.69
CA ASN A 94 -29.75 -29.34 15.48
C ASN A 94 -30.75 -29.16 16.63
N ASP A 95 -31.95 -28.64 16.35
CA ASP A 95 -33.13 -28.72 17.23
C ASP A 95 -33.79 -30.12 17.13
N ALA A 96 -32.97 -31.16 17.26
CA ALA A 96 -33.37 -32.57 17.13
C ALA A 96 -32.34 -33.55 17.71
N PHE A 97 -31.04 -33.34 17.44
CA PHE A 97 -29.98 -34.32 17.70
C PHE A 97 -28.64 -33.69 18.07
N THR A 98 -28.34 -33.70 19.38
CA THR A 98 -27.06 -33.35 20.04
C THR A 98 -26.74 -31.85 20.15
N ASP A 99 -26.91 -31.29 21.36
CA ASP A 99 -26.33 -30.01 21.80
C ASP A 99 -24.80 -30.14 22.01
N LYS A 100 -24.08 -30.46 20.93
CA LYS A 100 -22.63 -30.67 20.98
C LYS A 100 -21.90 -29.37 20.66
N LEU A 101 -21.49 -28.66 21.71
CA LEU A 101 -20.55 -27.56 21.59
C LEU A 101 -19.28 -28.03 20.88
N THR A 102 -18.96 -27.41 19.75
CA THR A 102 -17.74 -27.67 18.98
C THR A 102 -16.86 -26.44 19.02
N THR A 103 -15.66 -26.60 19.57
CA THR A 103 -14.71 -25.51 19.78
C THR A 103 -13.47 -25.73 18.92
N GLN A 104 -13.10 -24.74 18.11
CA GLN A 104 -11.84 -24.73 17.36
C GLN A 104 -11.11 -23.40 17.50
N THR A 105 -9.79 -23.42 17.36
CA THR A 105 -8.94 -22.24 17.46
C THR A 105 -8.69 -21.52 16.13
N SER A 106 -9.40 -21.88 15.05
CA SER A 106 -9.12 -21.43 13.68
C SER A 106 -10.09 -20.34 13.21
N LEU A 107 -9.54 -19.23 12.70
CA LEU A 107 -10.29 -18.16 12.01
C LEU A 107 -11.21 -18.71 10.90
N ALA A 108 -10.77 -19.75 10.20
CA ALA A 108 -11.52 -20.36 9.12
C ALA A 108 -12.84 -20.99 9.63
N PHE A 109 -12.86 -21.59 10.83
CA PHE A 109 -14.06 -22.18 11.43
C PHE A 109 -15.10 -21.13 11.85
N GLU A 110 -14.64 -19.96 12.34
CA GLU A 110 -15.51 -18.79 12.57
C GLU A 110 -16.11 -18.33 11.23
N LYS A 111 -15.30 -18.16 10.18
CA LYS A 111 -15.77 -17.79 8.83
C LYS A 111 -16.83 -18.75 8.29
N ALA A 112 -16.57 -20.06 8.29
CA ALA A 112 -17.54 -21.06 7.83
C ALA A 112 -18.86 -21.02 8.64
N SER A 113 -18.78 -20.83 9.96
CA SER A 113 -19.97 -20.75 10.81
C SER A 113 -20.75 -19.45 10.62
N ILE A 114 -20.08 -18.33 10.35
CA ILE A 114 -20.71 -17.05 10.00
C ILE A 114 -21.36 -17.11 8.61
N ILE A 115 -20.73 -17.71 7.60
CA ILE A 115 -21.35 -17.92 6.28
C ILE A 115 -22.57 -18.85 6.40
N HIS A 116 -22.50 -19.90 7.21
CA HIS A 116 -23.67 -20.77 7.48
C HIS A 116 -24.81 -19.96 8.13
N LEU A 117 -24.51 -19.10 9.10
CA LEU A 117 -25.49 -18.22 9.74
C LEU A 117 -26.09 -17.18 8.77
N ILE A 118 -25.29 -16.65 7.83
CA ILE A 118 -25.76 -15.82 6.70
C ILE A 118 -26.75 -16.62 5.83
N SER A 119 -26.40 -17.83 5.40
CA SER A 119 -27.31 -18.72 4.64
C SER A 119 -28.61 -19.02 5.40
N SER A 120 -28.51 -19.18 6.72
CA SER A 120 -29.66 -19.38 7.62
C SER A 120 -30.61 -18.19 7.56
N ILE A 121 -30.11 -16.98 7.80
CA ILE A 121 -30.91 -15.76 7.80
C ILE A 121 -31.42 -15.40 6.40
N LEU A 122 -30.66 -15.64 5.34
CA LEU A 122 -31.14 -15.49 3.96
C LEU A 122 -32.30 -16.45 3.66
N SER A 123 -32.23 -17.70 4.12
CA SER A 123 -33.33 -18.66 3.94
C SER A 123 -34.56 -18.30 4.79
N SER A 124 -34.36 -17.78 6.00
CA SER A 124 -35.40 -17.20 6.87
C SER A 124 -36.11 -16.03 6.18
N LEU A 125 -35.35 -15.06 5.66
CA LEU A 125 -35.87 -13.92 4.90
C LEU A 125 -36.59 -14.33 3.60
N ALA A 126 -36.23 -15.46 2.99
CA ALA A 126 -36.95 -16.01 1.84
C ALA A 126 -38.26 -16.70 2.25
N GLN A 127 -38.27 -17.39 3.39
CA GLN A 127 -39.46 -18.04 3.98
C GLN A 127 -40.48 -17.01 4.46
N SER A 128 -40.04 -15.91 5.07
CA SER A 128 -40.92 -14.85 5.62
C SER A 128 -41.39 -13.82 4.60
N ALA A 129 -40.81 -13.78 3.39
CA ALA A 129 -41.19 -12.84 2.35
C ALA A 129 -42.50 -13.26 1.67
N SER A 130 -43.49 -12.35 1.63
CA SER A 130 -44.72 -12.61 0.89
C SER A 130 -44.45 -12.61 -0.62
N ARG A 131 -44.62 -13.77 -1.26
CA ARG A 131 -44.48 -13.94 -2.71
C ARG A 131 -45.67 -13.43 -3.53
N SER A 132 -46.74 -12.98 -2.86
CA SER A 132 -47.89 -12.31 -3.50
C SER A 132 -47.63 -10.82 -3.82
N ASP A 133 -46.47 -10.29 -3.42
CA ASP A 133 -45.94 -9.02 -3.88
C ASP A 133 -44.78 -9.28 -4.87
N PRO A 134 -44.77 -8.65 -6.07
CA PRO A 134 -43.69 -8.81 -7.03
C PRO A 134 -42.32 -8.31 -6.53
N GLU A 135 -42.22 -7.50 -5.47
CA GLU A 135 -40.94 -7.20 -4.85
C GLU A 135 -40.50 -8.30 -3.87
N GLY A 136 -41.37 -8.73 -2.95
CA GLY A 136 -41.17 -9.87 -2.05
C GLY A 136 -40.80 -11.16 -2.80
N LEU A 137 -41.43 -11.42 -3.94
CA LEU A 137 -41.12 -12.53 -4.84
C LEU A 137 -39.68 -12.47 -5.38
N LYS A 138 -39.21 -11.28 -5.80
CA LYS A 138 -37.81 -11.07 -6.24
C LYS A 138 -36.83 -11.25 -5.08
N ARG A 139 -37.15 -10.69 -3.91
CA ARG A 139 -36.33 -10.79 -2.69
C ARG A 139 -36.19 -12.26 -2.25
N ALA A 140 -37.26 -13.05 -2.26
CA ALA A 140 -37.22 -14.48 -1.93
C ALA A 140 -36.37 -15.30 -2.93
N TYR A 141 -36.49 -15.03 -4.23
CA TYR A 141 -35.69 -15.67 -5.28
C TYR A 141 -34.20 -15.30 -5.22
N TYR A 142 -33.87 -14.04 -4.90
CA TYR A 142 -32.50 -13.62 -4.66
C TYR A 142 -31.91 -14.28 -3.41
N ASN A 143 -32.62 -14.20 -2.28
CA ASN A 143 -32.15 -14.70 -0.99
C ASN A 143 -31.93 -16.22 -0.98
N THR A 144 -32.77 -17.01 -1.64
CA THR A 144 -32.55 -18.47 -1.79
C THR A 144 -31.30 -18.78 -2.61
N ARG A 145 -31.09 -18.12 -3.76
CA ARG A 145 -29.90 -18.31 -4.61
C ARG A 145 -28.61 -17.79 -3.97
N ALA A 146 -28.69 -16.74 -3.16
CA ALA A 146 -27.57 -16.23 -2.37
C ALA A 146 -27.24 -17.18 -1.21
N SER A 147 -28.24 -17.69 -0.48
CA SER A 147 -28.05 -18.72 0.55
C SER A 147 -27.36 -19.97 0.01
N ALA A 148 -27.77 -20.44 -1.18
CA ALA A 148 -27.13 -21.55 -1.87
C ALA A 148 -25.66 -21.27 -2.23
N GLY A 149 -25.33 -20.10 -2.81
CA GLY A 149 -23.95 -19.79 -3.19
C GLY A 149 -23.00 -19.55 -2.00
N MET A 150 -23.53 -19.02 -0.90
CA MET A 150 -22.84 -18.96 0.40
C MET A 150 -22.51 -20.38 0.91
N LEU A 151 -23.43 -21.34 0.80
CA LEU A 151 -23.17 -22.75 1.12
C LEU A 151 -22.18 -23.41 0.14
N THR A 152 -22.24 -23.09 -1.16
CA THR A 152 -21.26 -23.58 -2.16
C THR A 152 -19.84 -23.17 -1.77
N TYR A 153 -19.63 -21.91 -1.37
CA TYR A 153 -18.33 -21.44 -0.91
C TYR A 153 -17.81 -22.24 0.29
N ILE A 154 -18.67 -22.64 1.24
CA ILE A 154 -18.28 -23.54 2.33
C ILE A 154 -17.81 -24.88 1.77
N ASN A 155 -18.62 -25.51 0.91
CA ASN A 155 -18.33 -26.84 0.36
C ASN A 155 -17.02 -26.91 -0.45
N GLU A 156 -16.67 -25.83 -1.16
CA GLU A 156 -15.45 -25.74 -1.97
C GLU A 156 -14.20 -25.47 -1.11
N ASN A 157 -14.27 -24.56 -0.14
CA ASN A 157 -13.10 -24.12 0.62
C ASN A 157 -12.85 -24.91 1.92
N PHE A 158 -13.83 -25.64 2.45
CA PHE A 158 -13.75 -26.32 3.75
C PHE A 158 -13.81 -27.86 3.64
N LEU A 159 -12.77 -28.46 3.07
CA LEU A 159 -12.69 -29.92 2.88
C LEU A 159 -12.54 -30.73 4.18
N HIS A 160 -12.14 -30.10 5.29
CA HIS A 160 -11.91 -30.75 6.59
C HIS A 160 -12.84 -30.18 7.67
N ALA A 161 -14.15 -30.38 7.47
CA ALA A 161 -15.18 -29.92 8.39
C ALA A 161 -15.06 -30.58 9.78
N PRO A 162 -14.95 -29.80 10.88
CA PRO A 162 -14.82 -30.33 12.24
C PRO A 162 -16.16 -30.62 12.92
N SER A 163 -17.27 -30.20 12.31
CA SER A 163 -18.64 -30.36 12.80
C SER A 163 -19.55 -30.86 11.68
N THR A 164 -20.55 -31.66 12.03
CA THR A 164 -21.39 -32.40 11.07
C THR A 164 -22.25 -31.51 10.19
N ASP A 165 -22.68 -30.36 10.72
CA ASP A 165 -23.45 -29.30 10.02
C ASP A 165 -22.64 -28.59 8.92
N LEU A 166 -21.30 -28.62 9.00
CA LEU A 166 -20.39 -28.08 7.99
C LEU A 166 -19.81 -29.16 7.06
N SER A 167 -20.21 -30.44 7.23
CA SER A 167 -19.70 -31.53 6.38
C SER A 167 -20.14 -31.36 4.92
N ARG A 168 -19.24 -31.69 3.97
CA ARG A 168 -19.50 -31.63 2.51
C ARG A 168 -20.83 -32.29 2.12
N GLU A 169 -21.13 -33.44 2.70
CA GLU A 169 -22.38 -34.17 2.52
C GLU A 169 -23.62 -33.34 2.91
N VAL A 170 -23.64 -32.78 4.12
CA VAL A 170 -24.75 -31.97 4.63
C VAL A 170 -24.89 -30.66 3.86
N VAL A 171 -23.77 -29.97 3.61
CA VAL A 171 -23.75 -28.70 2.88
C VAL A 171 -24.21 -28.90 1.43
N HIS A 172 -23.86 -30.02 0.78
CA HIS A 172 -24.36 -30.34 -0.57
C HIS A 172 -25.89 -30.49 -0.59
N LEU A 173 -26.47 -31.24 0.35
CA LEU A 173 -27.92 -31.39 0.44
C LEU A 173 -28.61 -30.04 0.68
N LEU A 174 -28.05 -29.18 1.54
CA LEU A 174 -28.58 -27.84 1.79
C LEU A 174 -28.52 -26.93 0.54
N ILE A 175 -27.46 -27.01 -0.27
CA ILE A 175 -27.40 -26.33 -1.58
C ILE A 175 -28.52 -26.85 -2.49
N GLY A 176 -28.70 -28.18 -2.58
CA GLY A 176 -29.76 -28.81 -3.36
C GLY A 176 -31.16 -28.33 -2.95
N ILE A 177 -31.44 -28.30 -1.65
CA ILE A 177 -32.70 -27.81 -1.06
C ILE A 177 -32.93 -26.32 -1.42
N MET A 178 -31.96 -25.44 -1.17
CA MET A 178 -32.07 -24.00 -1.48
C MET A 178 -32.27 -23.73 -2.98
N MET A 179 -31.57 -24.48 -3.85
CA MET A 179 -31.69 -24.33 -5.29
C MET A 179 -33.03 -24.89 -5.84
N ALA A 180 -33.53 -25.99 -5.28
CA ALA A 180 -34.86 -26.50 -5.62
C ALA A 180 -35.95 -25.47 -5.24
N GLN A 181 -35.85 -24.87 -4.06
CA GLN A 181 -36.71 -23.77 -3.61
C GLN A 181 -36.64 -22.54 -4.53
N ALA A 182 -35.45 -22.16 -5.01
CA ALA A 182 -35.31 -21.08 -5.99
C ALA A 182 -36.04 -21.39 -7.31
N THR A 183 -35.97 -22.63 -7.81
CA THR A 183 -36.71 -23.05 -9.02
C THR A 183 -38.23 -23.16 -8.81
N GLU A 184 -38.67 -23.49 -7.58
CA GLU A 184 -40.08 -23.42 -7.17
C GLU A 184 -40.60 -21.98 -7.22
N ILE A 185 -39.91 -21.03 -6.60
CA ILE A 185 -40.30 -19.60 -6.61
C ILE A 185 -40.37 -19.06 -8.04
N PHE A 186 -39.43 -19.45 -8.90
CA PHE A 186 -39.47 -19.10 -10.33
C PHE A 186 -40.64 -19.78 -11.09
N THR A 187 -41.00 -21.00 -10.72
CA THR A 187 -42.14 -21.72 -11.31
C THR A 187 -43.48 -21.10 -10.86
N GLU A 188 -43.60 -20.70 -9.58
CA GLU A 188 -44.75 -19.92 -9.06
C GLU A 188 -44.93 -18.61 -9.86
N LYS A 189 -43.85 -17.86 -10.09
CA LYS A 189 -43.84 -16.65 -10.93
C LYS A 189 -44.37 -16.88 -12.35
N LEU A 190 -43.94 -17.95 -13.02
CA LEU A 190 -44.40 -18.26 -14.38
C LEU A 190 -45.90 -18.63 -14.45
N ILE A 191 -46.43 -19.22 -13.37
CA ILE A 191 -47.85 -19.54 -13.20
C ILE A 191 -48.67 -18.26 -12.95
N GLU A 192 -48.18 -17.35 -12.11
CA GLU A 192 -48.83 -16.07 -11.80
C GLU A 192 -48.83 -15.12 -13.02
N GLU A 193 -47.70 -14.99 -13.71
CA GLU A 193 -47.60 -14.23 -14.97
C GLU A 193 -48.30 -14.91 -16.17
N LYS A 194 -49.01 -16.03 -15.94
CA LYS A 194 -49.78 -16.81 -16.93
C LYS A 194 -49.01 -17.05 -18.24
N LYS A 195 -47.74 -17.46 -18.13
CA LYS A 195 -46.91 -17.78 -19.31
C LYS A 195 -47.45 -19.01 -20.05
N SER A 196 -46.90 -19.26 -21.24
CA SER A 196 -47.28 -20.42 -22.05
C SER A 196 -47.12 -21.72 -21.27
N ALA A 197 -48.12 -22.60 -21.34
CA ALA A 197 -48.16 -23.84 -20.55
C ALA A 197 -46.94 -24.75 -20.80
N SER A 198 -46.39 -24.73 -22.02
CA SER A 198 -45.12 -25.38 -22.37
C SER A 198 -43.92 -24.85 -21.54
N LEU A 199 -43.79 -23.54 -21.33
CA LEU A 199 -42.72 -22.97 -20.51
C LEU A 199 -42.90 -23.31 -19.03
N ILE A 200 -44.13 -23.22 -18.51
CA ILE A 200 -44.45 -23.61 -17.13
C ILE A 200 -44.12 -25.09 -16.91
N ALA A 201 -44.50 -25.98 -17.83
CA ALA A 201 -44.21 -27.41 -17.75
C ALA A 201 -42.69 -27.71 -17.70
N ARG A 202 -41.88 -27.03 -18.53
CA ARG A 202 -40.40 -27.20 -18.54
C ARG A 202 -39.75 -26.68 -17.25
N SER A 203 -40.29 -25.63 -16.64
CA SER A 203 -39.85 -25.11 -15.35
C SER A 203 -40.23 -26.05 -14.19
N ALA A 204 -41.50 -26.46 -14.12
CA ALA A 204 -41.98 -27.41 -13.12
C ALA A 204 -41.22 -28.75 -13.19
N ASN A 205 -40.86 -29.20 -14.40
CA ASN A 205 -40.09 -30.43 -14.62
C ASN A 205 -38.68 -30.36 -14.04
N GLN A 206 -38.03 -29.21 -14.11
CA GLN A 206 -36.74 -28.97 -13.45
C GLN A 206 -36.91 -28.98 -11.93
N THR A 207 -37.90 -28.24 -11.40
CA THR A 207 -38.22 -28.18 -9.96
C THR A 207 -38.53 -29.57 -9.38
N ALA A 208 -39.34 -30.37 -10.08
CA ALA A 208 -39.65 -31.75 -9.69
C ALA A 208 -38.42 -32.65 -9.70
N SER A 209 -37.55 -32.53 -10.72
CA SER A 209 -36.30 -33.29 -10.80
C SER A 209 -35.32 -32.94 -9.68
N MET A 210 -35.21 -31.66 -9.31
CA MET A 210 -34.33 -31.21 -8.24
C MET A 210 -34.84 -31.70 -6.89
N TYR A 211 -36.14 -31.56 -6.61
CA TYR A 211 -36.74 -32.14 -5.41
C TYR A 211 -36.65 -33.68 -5.35
N THR A 212 -36.69 -34.37 -6.49
CA THR A 212 -36.50 -35.84 -6.51
C THR A 212 -35.08 -36.22 -6.13
N SER A 213 -34.06 -35.56 -6.69
CA SER A 213 -32.64 -35.82 -6.38
C SER A 213 -32.36 -35.57 -4.89
N VAL A 214 -32.81 -34.42 -4.37
CA VAL A 214 -32.72 -34.05 -2.95
C VAL A 214 -33.45 -35.06 -2.04
N VAL A 215 -34.60 -35.61 -2.46
CA VAL A 215 -35.30 -36.67 -1.71
C VAL A 215 -34.53 -37.99 -1.71
N ASP A 216 -33.81 -38.32 -2.78
CA ASP A 216 -32.98 -39.52 -2.85
C ASP A 216 -31.72 -39.38 -1.99
N GLU A 217 -31.00 -38.26 -2.10
CA GLU A 217 -29.87 -37.91 -1.22
C GLU A 217 -30.29 -37.91 0.27
N MET A 218 -31.45 -37.32 0.59
CA MET A 218 -31.92 -37.23 1.99
C MET A 218 -32.19 -38.61 2.62
N LYS A 219 -32.55 -39.65 1.82
CA LYS A 219 -32.72 -41.01 2.34
C LYS A 219 -31.42 -41.59 2.88
N GLU A 220 -30.26 -41.20 2.36
CA GLU A 220 -28.95 -41.66 2.85
C GLU A 220 -28.59 -41.07 4.22
N PHE A 221 -29.32 -40.05 4.69
CA PHE A 221 -29.22 -39.51 6.04
C PHE A 221 -30.36 -39.99 6.97
N GLN A 222 -31.34 -40.70 6.43
CA GLN A 222 -32.45 -41.25 7.20
C GLN A 222 -31.94 -42.30 8.19
N GLY A 223 -32.17 -42.08 9.49
CA GLY A 223 -31.64 -42.93 10.56
C GLY A 223 -30.25 -42.51 11.09
N LYS A 224 -29.51 -41.63 10.40
CA LYS A 224 -28.27 -41.03 10.94
C LYS A 224 -28.54 -39.91 11.98
N GLY A 225 -29.79 -39.44 12.11
CA GLY A 225 -30.17 -38.36 13.02
C GLY A 225 -29.65 -36.98 12.61
N VAL A 226 -29.33 -36.76 11.33
CA VAL A 226 -28.70 -35.51 10.85
C VAL A 226 -29.72 -34.42 10.53
N PHE A 227 -30.92 -34.79 10.07
CA PHE A 227 -31.98 -33.85 9.67
C PHE A 227 -33.32 -34.21 10.33
N ASP A 228 -34.20 -33.22 10.46
CA ASP A 228 -35.58 -33.45 10.86
C ASP A 228 -36.34 -34.30 9.82
N ARG A 229 -37.08 -35.29 10.33
CA ARG A 229 -37.97 -36.16 9.55
C ARG A 229 -39.09 -35.37 8.86
N ASN A 230 -39.52 -34.22 9.37
CA ASN A 230 -40.55 -33.40 8.72
C ASN A 230 -40.07 -32.84 7.36
N TRP A 231 -38.77 -32.51 7.23
CA TRP A 231 -38.22 -32.04 5.95
C TRP A 231 -38.39 -33.09 4.85
N LEU A 232 -38.18 -34.38 5.17
CA LEU A 232 -38.35 -35.48 4.21
C LEU A 232 -39.80 -35.60 3.73
N TYR A 233 -40.78 -35.40 4.61
CA TYR A 233 -42.20 -35.36 4.21
C TYR A 233 -42.48 -34.16 3.29
N VAL A 234 -42.04 -32.95 3.65
CA VAL A 234 -42.21 -31.74 2.82
C VAL A 234 -41.60 -31.93 1.42
N LEU A 235 -40.35 -32.41 1.35
CA LEU A 235 -39.62 -32.62 0.09
C LEU A 235 -40.28 -33.69 -0.78
N GLN A 236 -40.76 -34.80 -0.20
CA GLN A 236 -41.50 -35.83 -0.94
C GLN A 236 -42.85 -35.33 -1.48
N ILE A 237 -43.60 -34.57 -0.68
CA ILE A 237 -44.87 -33.96 -1.12
C ILE A 237 -44.61 -32.97 -2.27
N LYS A 238 -43.58 -32.12 -2.16
CA LYS A 238 -43.20 -31.17 -3.22
C LYS A 238 -42.75 -31.86 -4.50
N ALA A 239 -41.92 -32.90 -4.43
CA ALA A 239 -41.49 -33.65 -5.62
C ALA A 239 -42.69 -34.17 -6.44
N LYS A 240 -43.70 -34.74 -5.77
CA LYS A 240 -44.93 -35.23 -6.43
C LYS A 240 -45.87 -34.11 -6.88
N LEU A 241 -45.98 -33.02 -6.11
CA LEU A 241 -46.77 -31.84 -6.49
C LEU A 241 -46.22 -31.20 -7.78
N PHE A 242 -44.92 -30.95 -7.85
CA PHE A 242 -44.31 -30.39 -9.07
C PHE A 242 -44.32 -31.40 -10.22
N GLY A 243 -44.14 -32.70 -9.97
CA GLY A 243 -44.32 -33.74 -10.99
C GLY A 243 -45.73 -33.78 -11.58
N SER A 244 -46.78 -33.56 -10.76
CA SER A 244 -48.15 -33.40 -11.23
C SER A 244 -48.33 -32.12 -12.06
N LEU A 245 -47.87 -30.97 -11.55
CA LEU A 245 -47.91 -29.68 -12.25
C LEU A 245 -47.24 -29.76 -13.63
N THR A 246 -46.09 -30.43 -13.74
CA THR A 246 -45.39 -30.70 -15.00
C THR A 246 -46.27 -31.39 -16.03
N GLN A 247 -46.89 -32.52 -15.66
CA GLN A 247 -47.72 -33.30 -16.59
C GLN A 247 -49.04 -32.58 -16.89
N TYR A 248 -49.62 -31.88 -15.92
CA TYR A 248 -50.82 -31.06 -16.10
C TYR A 248 -50.60 -29.94 -17.12
N TYR A 249 -49.61 -29.06 -16.92
CA TYR A 249 -49.33 -27.96 -17.85
C TYR A 249 -48.85 -28.47 -19.22
N LYS A 250 -48.14 -29.61 -19.27
CA LYS A 250 -47.80 -30.23 -20.55
C LYS A 250 -49.05 -30.76 -21.26
N ALA A 251 -50.00 -31.36 -20.55
CA ALA A 251 -51.29 -31.77 -21.12
C ALA A 251 -52.10 -30.58 -21.65
N THR A 252 -52.15 -29.46 -20.93
CA THR A 252 -52.76 -28.22 -21.44
C THR A 252 -52.09 -27.78 -22.75
N SER A 253 -50.75 -27.83 -22.82
CA SER A 253 -50.01 -27.48 -24.04
C SER A 253 -50.22 -28.46 -25.20
N ASP A 254 -50.36 -29.76 -24.92
CA ASP A 254 -50.58 -30.79 -25.93
C ASP A 254 -52.04 -30.78 -26.43
N SER A 255 -53.01 -30.43 -25.57
CA SER A 255 -54.41 -30.22 -25.94
C SER A 255 -54.61 -28.95 -26.78
N VAL A 256 -53.87 -27.87 -26.52
CA VAL A 256 -53.85 -26.67 -27.40
C VAL A 256 -53.20 -26.99 -28.76
N ALA A 257 -52.32 -27.99 -28.82
CA ALA A 257 -51.69 -28.48 -30.04
C ALA A 257 -52.50 -29.57 -30.77
N GLY A 258 -53.76 -29.82 -30.40
CA GLY A 258 -54.63 -30.80 -31.05
C GLY A 258 -54.19 -32.26 -30.89
N LYS A 259 -53.68 -32.63 -29.70
CA LYS A 259 -53.24 -33.99 -29.35
C LYS A 259 -53.92 -34.45 -28.06
N HIS A 260 -55.24 -34.57 -28.11
CA HIS A 260 -56.10 -34.78 -26.95
C HIS A 260 -55.89 -36.15 -26.30
N GLY A 261 -55.59 -37.20 -27.07
CA GLY A 261 -55.27 -38.52 -26.53
C GLY A 261 -53.97 -38.52 -25.72
N ALA A 262 -52.93 -37.84 -26.21
CA ALA A 262 -51.67 -37.67 -25.48
C ALA A 262 -51.83 -36.80 -24.23
N ALA A 263 -52.63 -35.72 -24.32
CA ALA A 263 -52.96 -34.87 -23.18
C ALA A 263 -53.72 -35.66 -22.09
N LEU A 264 -54.69 -36.50 -22.46
CA LEU A 264 -55.47 -37.31 -21.53
C LEU A 264 -54.61 -38.33 -20.77
N VAL A 265 -53.62 -38.96 -21.42
CA VAL A 265 -52.67 -39.85 -20.71
C VAL A 265 -51.83 -39.06 -19.71
N ARG A 266 -51.33 -37.87 -20.08
CA ARG A 266 -50.60 -37.00 -19.14
C ARG A 266 -51.47 -36.54 -17.95
N LEU A 267 -52.77 -36.27 -18.16
CA LEU A 267 -53.71 -35.95 -17.07
C LEU A 267 -53.96 -37.14 -16.14
N LYS A 268 -54.00 -38.38 -16.66
CA LYS A 268 -54.08 -39.59 -15.83
C LYS A 268 -52.84 -39.74 -14.94
N ILE A 269 -51.64 -39.53 -15.48
CA ILE A 269 -50.37 -39.53 -14.72
C ILE A 269 -50.36 -38.41 -13.67
N ALA A 270 -50.73 -37.17 -14.04
CA ALA A 270 -50.80 -36.03 -13.12
C ALA A 270 -51.75 -36.29 -11.93
N ASN A 271 -52.92 -36.87 -12.22
CA ASN A 271 -53.91 -37.25 -11.21
C ASN A 271 -53.40 -38.37 -10.28
N SER A 272 -52.63 -39.34 -10.78
CA SER A 272 -52.02 -40.37 -9.93
C SER A 272 -51.01 -39.78 -8.94
N LEU A 273 -50.08 -38.95 -9.44
CA LEU A 273 -49.04 -38.31 -8.63
C LEU A 273 -49.61 -37.40 -7.54
N ILE A 274 -50.65 -36.62 -7.84
CA ILE A 274 -51.25 -35.71 -6.86
C ILE A 274 -52.12 -36.45 -5.82
N GLN A 275 -52.76 -37.55 -6.18
CA GLN A 275 -53.48 -38.41 -5.23
C GLN A 275 -52.53 -39.11 -4.24
N GLU A 276 -51.32 -39.47 -4.67
CA GLU A 276 -50.27 -39.92 -3.76
C GLU A 276 -49.76 -38.80 -2.85
N ALA A 277 -49.50 -37.60 -3.41
CA ALA A 277 -49.10 -36.44 -2.63
C ALA A 277 -50.16 -36.07 -1.57
N GLN A 278 -51.45 -36.18 -1.91
CA GLN A 278 -52.56 -35.88 -1.01
C GLN A 278 -52.60 -36.85 0.18
N LYS A 279 -52.37 -38.15 -0.05
CA LYS A 279 -52.23 -39.15 1.03
C LYS A 279 -51.04 -38.83 1.96
N GLN A 280 -49.91 -38.44 1.39
CA GLN A 280 -48.72 -38.05 2.16
C GLN A 280 -48.94 -36.75 2.95
N ALA A 281 -49.55 -35.73 2.35
CA ALA A 281 -49.88 -34.47 3.01
C ALA A 281 -50.93 -34.64 4.12
N SER A 282 -51.91 -35.53 3.95
CA SER A 282 -52.88 -35.85 5.01
C SER A 282 -52.23 -36.61 6.17
N SER A 283 -51.28 -37.50 5.89
CA SER A 283 -50.50 -38.18 6.94
C SER A 283 -49.56 -37.22 7.68
N PHE A 284 -49.03 -36.21 6.97
CA PHE A 284 -48.12 -35.20 7.53
C PHE A 284 -48.81 -34.31 8.57
N ILE A 285 -50.06 -33.89 8.35
CA ILE A 285 -50.84 -33.09 9.34
C ILE A 285 -50.87 -33.76 10.72
N TYR A 286 -51.13 -35.07 10.79
CA TYR A 286 -51.21 -35.80 12.07
C TYR A 286 -49.83 -36.07 12.72
N THR A 287 -48.74 -35.82 11.99
CA THR A 287 -47.36 -36.06 12.44
C THR A 287 -46.64 -34.76 12.82
N PHE A 288 -47.02 -33.64 12.20
CA PHE A 288 -46.35 -32.34 12.31
C PHE A 288 -46.72 -31.60 13.61
N VAL A 289 -45.71 -31.25 14.40
CA VAL A 289 -45.85 -30.41 15.59
C VAL A 289 -45.07 -29.12 15.36
N GLY A 290 -45.77 -28.04 14.96
CA GLY A 290 -45.14 -26.77 14.60
C GLY A 290 -44.33 -26.09 15.71
N ALA A 291 -44.44 -26.55 16.96
CA ALA A 291 -43.66 -26.06 18.11
C ALA A 291 -42.28 -26.73 18.27
N SER A 292 -41.99 -27.82 17.55
CA SER A 292 -40.72 -28.57 17.60
C SER A 292 -39.96 -28.52 16.28
N THR A 293 -40.17 -27.49 15.47
CA THR A 293 -39.59 -27.38 14.12
C THR A 293 -39.45 -25.91 13.67
N PRO A 294 -38.52 -25.12 14.26
CA PRO A 294 -38.34 -23.69 13.93
C PRO A 294 -37.83 -23.44 12.50
N SER A 295 -37.45 -24.48 11.75
CA SER A 295 -37.10 -24.44 10.33
C SER A 295 -38.30 -24.34 9.37
N LEU A 296 -39.53 -24.59 9.85
CA LEU A 296 -40.75 -24.62 9.05
C LEU A 296 -41.80 -23.66 9.62
N PRO A 297 -42.63 -23.02 8.78
CA PRO A 297 -43.78 -22.25 9.25
C PRO A 297 -44.74 -23.13 10.07
N HIS A 298 -45.33 -22.57 11.14
CA HIS A 298 -46.23 -23.31 12.03
C HIS A 298 -47.50 -23.83 11.33
N ASP A 299 -47.87 -23.27 10.16
CA ASP A 299 -49.00 -23.67 9.32
C ASP A 299 -48.61 -24.59 8.15
N ALA A 300 -47.32 -24.91 7.97
CA ALA A 300 -46.79 -25.53 6.74
C ALA A 300 -47.49 -26.85 6.33
N ALA A 301 -47.86 -27.70 7.29
CA ALA A 301 -48.58 -28.94 7.00
C ALA A 301 -49.99 -28.68 6.45
N ASN A 302 -50.69 -27.66 6.95
CA ASN A 302 -52.02 -27.27 6.50
C ASN A 302 -51.94 -26.57 5.12
N ALA A 303 -50.98 -25.66 4.95
CA ALA A 303 -50.73 -24.98 3.68
C ALA A 303 -50.42 -25.96 2.55
N LEU A 304 -49.52 -26.94 2.77
CA LEU A 304 -49.24 -28.00 1.79
C LEU A 304 -50.47 -28.85 1.47
N ASN A 305 -51.29 -29.19 2.48
CA ASN A 305 -52.47 -30.00 2.25
C ASN A 305 -53.51 -29.28 1.37
N GLU A 306 -53.86 -28.03 1.69
CA GLU A 306 -54.81 -27.26 0.88
C GLU A 306 -54.27 -26.97 -0.53
N ILE A 307 -52.97 -26.72 -0.71
CA ILE A 307 -52.35 -26.60 -2.04
C ILE A 307 -52.51 -27.90 -2.85
N VAL A 308 -52.13 -29.03 -2.26
CA VAL A 308 -52.18 -30.35 -2.92
C VAL A 308 -53.61 -30.77 -3.22
N LYS A 309 -54.55 -30.53 -2.29
CA LYS A 309 -55.98 -30.78 -2.42
C LYS A 309 -56.63 -29.91 -3.51
N ALA A 310 -56.30 -28.62 -3.56
CA ALA A 310 -56.78 -27.73 -4.62
C ALA A 310 -56.26 -28.15 -6.01
N HIS A 311 -54.98 -28.54 -6.13
CA HIS A 311 -54.44 -29.05 -7.38
C HIS A 311 -55.01 -30.44 -7.75
N ALA A 312 -55.32 -31.28 -6.77
CA ALA A 312 -55.98 -32.57 -6.97
C ALA A 312 -57.38 -32.40 -7.57
N THR A 313 -58.19 -31.46 -7.08
CA THR A 313 -59.49 -31.12 -7.67
C THR A 313 -59.34 -30.67 -9.13
N VAL A 314 -58.45 -29.72 -9.41
CA VAL A 314 -58.21 -29.20 -10.76
C VAL A 314 -57.73 -30.29 -11.73
N CYS A 315 -56.84 -31.19 -11.28
CA CYS A 315 -56.40 -32.33 -12.09
C CYS A 315 -57.51 -33.35 -12.33
N GLY A 316 -58.36 -33.61 -11.33
CA GLY A 316 -59.51 -34.51 -11.44
C GLY A 316 -60.55 -33.99 -12.43
N GLU A 317 -60.96 -32.72 -12.28
CA GLU A 317 -61.91 -32.04 -13.17
C GLU A 317 -61.37 -31.98 -14.62
N ALA A 318 -60.12 -31.58 -14.81
CA ALA A 318 -59.50 -31.52 -16.13
C ALA A 318 -59.36 -32.90 -16.78
N LYS A 319 -59.00 -33.94 -16.00
CA LYS A 319 -58.98 -35.33 -16.45
C LYS A 319 -60.37 -35.78 -16.89
N ASP A 320 -61.39 -35.60 -16.05
CA ASP A 320 -62.74 -36.12 -16.31
C ASP A 320 -63.46 -35.33 -17.43
N GLN A 321 -63.08 -34.07 -17.65
CA GLN A 321 -63.48 -33.33 -18.83
C GLN A 321 -62.77 -33.86 -20.10
N ALA A 322 -61.45 -34.04 -20.06
CA ALA A 322 -60.69 -34.59 -21.19
C ALA A 322 -61.11 -36.04 -21.56
N VAL A 323 -61.57 -36.85 -20.60
CA VAL A 323 -62.22 -38.14 -20.88
C VAL A 323 -63.49 -37.93 -21.70
N LYS A 324 -64.43 -37.10 -21.22
CA LYS A 324 -65.70 -36.84 -21.93
C LYS A 324 -65.47 -36.30 -23.33
N ASP A 325 -64.56 -35.34 -23.49
CA ASP A 325 -64.31 -34.73 -24.80
C ASP A 325 -63.61 -35.71 -25.76
N ASN A 326 -62.75 -36.61 -25.26
CA ASN A 326 -62.20 -37.68 -26.09
C ASN A 326 -63.25 -38.72 -26.47
N ASP A 327 -64.11 -39.13 -25.52
CA ASP A 327 -65.07 -40.22 -25.70
C ASP A 327 -66.37 -39.76 -26.43
N LEU A 328 -66.58 -38.45 -26.59
CA LEU A 328 -67.73 -37.86 -27.30
C LEU A 328 -67.36 -37.10 -28.58
N ILE A 329 -66.15 -36.53 -28.66
CA ILE A 329 -65.73 -35.65 -29.76
C ILE A 329 -64.53 -36.24 -30.49
N TYR A 330 -63.35 -36.27 -29.85
CA TYR A 330 -62.08 -36.46 -30.56
C TYR A 330 -61.78 -37.90 -30.98
N HIS A 331 -62.20 -38.89 -30.17
CA HIS A 331 -61.95 -40.32 -30.37
C HIS A 331 -60.47 -40.67 -30.64
N GLU A 332 -59.52 -39.90 -30.08
CA GLU A 332 -58.09 -40.18 -30.26
C GLU A 332 -57.67 -41.46 -29.52
N VAL A 333 -56.79 -42.24 -30.15
CA VAL A 333 -56.18 -43.42 -29.55
C VAL A 333 -55.22 -42.99 -28.44
N LEU A 334 -55.44 -43.49 -27.23
CA LEU A 334 -54.58 -43.26 -26.08
C LEU A 334 -53.18 -43.87 -26.31
N PRO A 335 -52.08 -43.08 -26.34
CA PRO A 335 -50.73 -43.62 -26.41
C PRO A 335 -50.34 -44.33 -25.10
N SER A 336 -49.38 -45.25 -25.17
CA SER A 336 -48.78 -45.84 -23.96
C SER A 336 -47.95 -44.77 -23.21
N GLU A 337 -47.93 -44.83 -21.88
CA GLU A 337 -47.19 -43.87 -21.05
C GLU A 337 -45.70 -43.78 -21.43
N ALA A 338 -45.08 -44.92 -21.75
CA ALA A 338 -43.69 -45.01 -22.21
C ALA A 338 -43.45 -44.46 -23.64
N SER A 339 -44.52 -44.20 -24.40
CA SER A 339 -44.44 -43.60 -25.76
C SER A 339 -44.66 -42.09 -25.77
N LEU A 340 -44.93 -41.47 -24.60
CA LEU A 340 -45.03 -40.02 -24.47
C LEU A 340 -43.65 -39.36 -24.63
N PRO A 341 -43.51 -38.27 -25.42
CA PRO A 341 -42.27 -37.51 -25.46
C PRO A 341 -41.85 -37.03 -24.07
N VAL A 342 -40.57 -37.24 -23.75
CA VAL A 342 -39.90 -36.73 -22.55
C VAL A 342 -40.06 -35.20 -22.53
N ILE A 343 -40.44 -34.66 -21.37
CA ILE A 343 -40.56 -33.22 -21.19
C ILE A 343 -39.14 -32.67 -21.01
N GLU A 344 -38.78 -31.65 -21.78
CA GLU A 344 -37.52 -30.92 -21.60
C GLU A 344 -37.45 -30.30 -20.19
N LYS A 345 -36.25 -30.18 -19.64
CA LYS A 345 -36.01 -29.41 -18.42
C LYS A 345 -35.50 -28.03 -18.81
N LEU A 346 -36.04 -26.99 -18.20
CA LEU A 346 -35.42 -25.66 -18.28
C LEU A 346 -34.08 -25.70 -17.51
N PRO A 347 -32.97 -25.15 -18.03
CA PRO A 347 -31.74 -25.05 -17.24
C PRO A 347 -32.02 -24.27 -15.94
N PRO A 348 -31.59 -24.78 -14.77
CA PRO A 348 -31.74 -24.05 -13.52
C PRO A 348 -30.88 -22.79 -13.54
N ALA A 349 -31.31 -21.74 -12.84
CA ALA A 349 -30.44 -20.62 -12.57
C ALA A 349 -29.25 -21.07 -11.71
N ALA A 350 -28.07 -20.47 -11.91
CA ALA A 350 -26.91 -20.71 -11.05
C ALA A 350 -27.15 -20.17 -9.61
N PRO A 351 -26.47 -20.69 -8.57
CA PRO A 351 -26.32 -19.98 -7.31
C PRO A 351 -25.66 -18.60 -7.55
N ILE A 352 -25.81 -17.66 -6.60
CA ILE A 352 -25.14 -16.35 -6.68
C ILE A 352 -23.83 -16.45 -5.89
N THR A 353 -22.70 -16.25 -6.56
CA THR A 353 -21.37 -16.44 -5.95
C THR A 353 -21.15 -15.47 -4.81
N ILE A 354 -20.34 -15.83 -3.81
CA ILE A 354 -19.98 -14.91 -2.72
C ILE A 354 -19.37 -13.60 -3.26
N GLN A 355 -18.57 -13.69 -4.34
CA GLN A 355 -18.00 -12.53 -5.04
C GLN A 355 -19.08 -11.62 -5.64
N ASP A 356 -20.13 -12.19 -6.23
CA ASP A 356 -21.27 -11.43 -6.79
C ASP A 356 -22.09 -10.72 -5.71
N VAL A 357 -22.12 -11.26 -4.47
CA VAL A 357 -22.79 -10.61 -3.33
C VAL A 357 -21.95 -9.46 -2.78
N TYR A 358 -20.66 -9.69 -2.52
CA TYR A 358 -19.77 -8.67 -1.93
C TYR A 358 -19.28 -7.61 -2.91
N GLY A 359 -19.36 -7.84 -4.22
CA GLY A 359 -19.11 -6.85 -5.27
C GLY A 359 -20.20 -5.77 -5.42
N ASN A 360 -21.36 -5.92 -4.76
CA ASN A 360 -22.39 -4.88 -4.75
C ASN A 360 -21.94 -3.71 -3.88
N GLN A 361 -21.93 -2.49 -4.43
CA GLN A 361 -21.48 -1.28 -3.72
C GLN A 361 -22.21 -1.04 -2.38
N GLU A 362 -23.48 -1.47 -2.25
CA GLU A 362 -24.22 -1.37 -0.98
C GLU A 362 -23.57 -2.22 0.12
N VAL A 363 -23.15 -3.44 -0.20
CA VAL A 363 -22.46 -4.35 0.72
C VAL A 363 -21.05 -3.83 1.03
N THR A 364 -20.34 -3.27 0.04
CA THR A 364 -19.03 -2.62 0.27
C THR A 364 -19.15 -1.42 1.22
N LYS A 365 -20.16 -0.55 1.04
CA LYS A 365 -20.45 0.60 1.91
C LYS A 365 -20.84 0.16 3.33
N LEU A 366 -21.52 -0.97 3.46
CA LEU A 366 -21.97 -1.56 4.72
C LEU A 366 -20.83 -2.19 5.55
N ILE A 367 -19.83 -2.81 4.90
CA ILE A 367 -18.61 -3.28 5.57
C ILE A 367 -17.85 -2.10 6.21
N GLY A 368 -17.75 -0.99 5.48
CA GLY A 368 -17.02 0.21 5.90
C GLY A 368 -15.50 0.09 5.74
N PRO A 369 -14.73 1.04 6.28
CA PRO A 369 -13.26 0.96 6.29
C PRO A 369 -12.76 -0.21 7.15
N ASP A 370 -11.54 -0.67 6.87
CA ASP A 370 -10.84 -1.69 7.65
C ASP A 370 -10.62 -1.22 9.10
N ILE A 371 -11.07 -2.01 10.08
CA ILE A 371 -10.87 -1.73 11.51
C ILE A 371 -9.38 -1.64 11.88
N PHE A 372 -8.52 -2.42 11.23
CA PHE A 372 -7.09 -2.52 11.53
C PHE A 372 -6.21 -1.80 10.50
N LEU A 373 -6.74 -0.76 9.82
CA LEU A 373 -6.04 -0.02 8.75
C LEU A 373 -4.57 0.29 9.07
N ARG A 374 -4.31 0.79 10.29
CA ARG A 374 -2.98 1.16 10.81
C ARG A 374 -1.99 0.00 10.98
N LEU A 375 -2.45 -1.24 11.14
CA LEU A 375 -1.60 -2.38 11.48
C LEU A 375 -1.17 -3.12 10.20
N VAL A 376 -0.10 -2.64 9.56
CA VAL A 376 0.39 -3.18 8.28
C VAL A 376 1.42 -4.31 8.55
N PRO A 377 1.29 -5.50 7.94
CA PRO A 377 2.22 -6.62 8.16
C PRO A 377 3.65 -6.29 7.72
N LEU A 378 4.66 -6.83 8.43
CA LEU A 378 6.07 -6.63 8.08
C LEU A 378 6.39 -6.97 6.62
N ALA A 379 5.82 -8.05 6.06
CA ALA A 379 6.00 -8.41 4.65
C ALA A 379 5.46 -7.34 3.66
N VAL A 380 4.44 -6.57 4.05
CA VAL A 380 3.95 -5.42 3.25
C VAL A 380 4.83 -4.19 3.47
N HIS A 381 5.42 -4.00 4.66
CA HIS A 381 6.47 -2.99 4.83
C HIS A 381 7.73 -3.32 4.03
N GLU A 382 8.10 -4.61 3.92
CA GLU A 382 9.20 -5.08 3.06
C GLU A 382 8.91 -4.79 1.58
N SER A 383 7.76 -5.22 1.04
CA SER A 383 7.45 -4.97 -0.37
C SER A 383 7.12 -3.50 -0.69
N ALA A 384 6.58 -2.72 0.26
CA ALA A 384 6.46 -1.27 0.15
C ALA A 384 7.83 -0.55 0.26
N SER A 385 8.78 -1.09 1.02
CA SER A 385 10.16 -0.57 1.06
C SER A 385 10.90 -0.86 -0.24
N VAL A 386 10.76 -2.06 -0.82
CA VAL A 386 11.27 -2.39 -2.16
C VAL A 386 10.65 -1.46 -3.21
N TYR A 387 9.34 -1.23 -3.15
CA TYR A 387 8.66 -0.29 -4.04
C TYR A 387 9.16 1.15 -3.87
N SER A 388 9.39 1.59 -2.63
CA SER A 388 9.97 2.90 -2.32
C SER A 388 11.42 3.01 -2.82
N GLU A 389 12.18 1.91 -2.82
CA GLU A 389 13.51 1.83 -3.41
C GLU A 389 13.44 1.94 -4.95
N GLU A 390 12.50 1.27 -5.61
CA GLU A 390 12.26 1.41 -7.06
C GLU A 390 11.83 2.84 -7.43
N LYS A 391 10.97 3.49 -6.63
CA LYS A 391 10.70 4.93 -6.80
C LYS A 391 11.95 5.78 -6.59
N ALA A 392 12.77 5.48 -5.58
CA ALA A 392 14.01 6.23 -5.31
C ALA A 392 15.03 6.05 -6.44
N LYS A 393 15.13 4.85 -7.04
CA LYS A 393 15.90 4.60 -8.27
C LYS A 393 15.35 5.41 -9.44
N LEU A 394 14.03 5.45 -9.62
CA LEU A 394 13.38 6.23 -10.67
C LEU A 394 13.65 7.73 -10.52
N VAL A 395 13.52 8.29 -9.31
CA VAL A 395 13.83 9.70 -9.02
C VAL A 395 15.30 9.99 -9.24
N ARG A 396 16.22 9.17 -8.71
CA ARG A 396 17.67 9.34 -8.90
C ARG A 396 18.01 9.33 -10.38
N ALA A 397 17.65 8.28 -11.11
CA ALA A 397 17.96 8.17 -12.53
C ALA A 397 17.37 9.31 -13.39
N GLU A 398 16.26 9.93 -12.99
CA GLU A 398 15.69 11.10 -13.70
C GLU A 398 16.33 12.43 -13.25
N VAL A 399 16.71 12.57 -11.98
CA VAL A 399 17.52 13.70 -11.47
C VAL A 399 18.90 13.67 -12.13
N ASP A 400 19.59 12.53 -12.14
CA ASP A 400 20.91 12.33 -12.75
C ASP A 400 20.87 12.73 -14.24
N LYS A 401 19.82 12.37 -14.98
CA LYS A 401 19.61 12.80 -16.38
C LYS A 401 19.42 14.31 -16.50
N VAL A 402 18.69 14.93 -15.58
CA VAL A 402 18.42 16.37 -15.57
C VAL A 402 19.68 17.17 -15.23
N GLU A 403 20.47 16.73 -14.25
CA GLU A 403 21.76 17.32 -13.87
C GLU A 403 22.81 17.14 -14.97
N VAL A 404 22.89 15.96 -15.60
CA VAL A 404 23.76 15.75 -16.79
C VAL A 404 23.35 16.66 -17.95
N ALA A 405 22.04 16.81 -18.22
CA ALA A 405 21.56 17.72 -19.25
C ALA A 405 21.81 19.20 -18.90
N GLU A 406 21.89 19.56 -17.61
CA GLU A 406 22.30 20.90 -17.18
C GLU A 406 23.79 21.12 -17.38
N GLY A 407 24.62 20.14 -17.00
CA GLY A 407 26.06 20.16 -17.24
C GLY A 407 26.40 20.24 -18.73
N GLU A 408 25.68 19.53 -19.59
CA GLU A 408 25.79 19.64 -21.05
C GLU A 408 25.39 21.03 -21.56
N VAL A 409 24.32 21.63 -21.01
CA VAL A 409 23.88 22.99 -21.38
C VAL A 409 24.89 24.03 -20.92
N GLN A 410 25.33 23.98 -19.65
CA GLN A 410 26.28 24.93 -19.09
C GLN A 410 27.64 24.82 -19.79
N ALA A 411 28.20 23.61 -19.95
CA ALA A 411 29.45 23.41 -20.67
C ALA A 411 29.35 23.83 -22.15
N GLY A 412 28.17 23.68 -22.78
CA GLY A 412 27.90 24.21 -24.12
C GLY A 412 27.88 25.74 -24.17
N LEU A 413 27.27 26.40 -23.19
CA LEU A 413 27.27 27.86 -23.06
C LEU A 413 28.67 28.41 -22.77
N ASP A 414 29.41 27.77 -21.87
CA ASP A 414 30.79 28.11 -21.50
C ASP A 414 31.74 27.93 -22.69
N HIS A 415 31.61 26.84 -23.45
CA HIS A 415 32.40 26.60 -24.67
C HIS A 415 32.21 27.71 -25.73
N LEU A 416 30.97 28.20 -25.86
CA LEU A 416 30.59 29.29 -26.76
C LEU A 416 30.74 30.69 -26.12
N ASN A 417 31.21 30.77 -24.86
CA ASN A 417 31.28 31.97 -24.03
C ASN A 417 29.99 32.82 -24.09
N LEU A 418 28.82 32.17 -24.12
CA LEU A 418 27.49 32.79 -24.11
C LEU A 418 27.01 32.92 -22.66
N PRO A 419 26.44 34.06 -22.22
CA PRO A 419 25.90 35.16 -23.03
C PRO A 419 26.92 36.23 -23.43
N GLU A 420 28.13 36.24 -22.87
CA GLU A 420 29.09 37.34 -23.05
C GLU A 420 29.40 37.65 -24.52
N GLU A 421 29.48 36.66 -25.41
CA GLU A 421 29.72 36.93 -26.84
C GLU A 421 28.60 37.74 -27.50
N ILE A 422 27.34 37.54 -27.11
CA ILE A 422 26.21 38.31 -27.64
C ILE A 422 26.26 39.76 -27.18
N ASP A 423 26.65 40.02 -25.93
CA ASP A 423 26.80 41.39 -25.44
C ASP A 423 28.13 42.03 -25.94
N ARG A 424 29.19 41.24 -26.20
CA ARG A 424 30.37 41.69 -26.98
C ARG A 424 29.99 42.09 -28.42
N TRP A 425 29.15 41.30 -29.10
CA TRP A 425 28.62 41.64 -30.43
C TRP A 425 27.80 42.93 -30.40
N ARG A 426 27.05 43.20 -29.32
CA ARG A 426 26.36 44.47 -29.07
C ARG A 426 27.32 45.65 -28.89
N HIS A 427 28.33 45.55 -28.03
CA HIS A 427 29.25 46.68 -27.79
C HIS A 427 30.02 47.09 -29.06
N LEU A 428 30.42 46.12 -29.91
CA LEU A 428 31.04 46.39 -31.23
C LEU A 428 30.07 46.99 -32.27
N LEU A 429 28.78 46.75 -32.09
CA LEU A 429 27.71 47.30 -32.92
C LEU A 429 27.36 48.74 -32.53
N GLU A 430 27.40 49.06 -31.24
CA GLU A 430 27.08 50.37 -30.67
C GLU A 430 28.29 51.32 -30.72
N GLY A 431 29.52 50.81 -30.60
CA GLY A 431 30.75 51.52 -30.97
C GLY A 431 31.21 52.57 -29.97
N ASP A 432 31.10 52.27 -28.68
CA ASP A 432 31.55 53.16 -27.60
C ASP A 432 33.05 52.95 -27.30
N GLU A 433 33.86 54.02 -27.35
CA GLU A 433 35.29 54.02 -26.99
C GLU A 433 35.51 54.30 -25.48
N ASN A 434 34.44 54.44 -24.67
CA ASN A 434 34.54 54.57 -23.21
C ASN A 434 35.06 53.28 -22.54
N GLY A 435 36.36 53.25 -22.27
CA GLY A 435 37.08 52.15 -21.63
C GLY A 435 36.85 51.99 -20.12
N ASP A 436 35.60 52.04 -19.66
CA ASP A 436 35.24 51.50 -18.34
C ASP A 436 35.52 50.00 -18.36
N ILE A 437 36.61 49.56 -17.72
CA ILE A 437 36.88 48.13 -17.50
C ILE A 437 35.81 47.62 -16.55
N PRO A 438 34.92 46.69 -16.97
CA PRO A 438 33.85 46.21 -16.11
C PRO A 438 34.42 45.20 -15.10
N LEU A 439 35.06 45.70 -14.05
CA LEU A 439 35.44 44.92 -12.86
C LEU A 439 34.23 44.06 -12.48
N SER A 440 34.46 42.74 -12.40
CA SER A 440 33.36 41.77 -12.29
C SER A 440 32.38 42.14 -11.18
N GLN A 441 31.07 41.96 -11.41
CA GLN A 441 30.06 42.11 -10.35
C GLN A 441 30.38 41.24 -9.14
N GLU A 442 31.05 40.11 -9.35
CA GLU A 442 31.54 39.24 -8.30
C GLU A 442 32.60 39.95 -7.44
N LEU A 443 33.57 40.63 -8.06
CA LEU A 443 34.60 41.38 -7.35
C LEU A 443 34.02 42.59 -6.60
N LYS A 444 33.02 43.29 -7.17
CA LYS A 444 32.32 44.40 -6.49
C LYS A 444 31.52 43.90 -5.29
N ARG A 445 30.75 42.80 -5.44
CA ARG A 445 30.11 42.10 -4.32
C ARG A 445 31.10 41.59 -3.28
N LEU A 446 32.29 41.17 -3.69
CA LEU A 446 33.30 40.65 -2.78
C LEU A 446 33.88 41.78 -1.92
N VAL A 447 34.13 42.97 -2.49
CA VAL A 447 34.47 44.18 -1.72
C VAL A 447 33.35 44.55 -0.73
N ASP A 448 32.07 44.47 -1.12
CA ASP A 448 30.94 44.70 -0.20
C ASP A 448 30.81 43.62 0.91
N ASN A 449 31.31 42.40 0.68
CA ASN A 449 31.27 41.28 1.62
C ASN A 449 32.54 41.14 2.49
N VAL A 450 33.64 41.77 2.11
CA VAL A 450 34.87 41.88 2.91
C VAL A 450 34.61 42.89 4.04
N GLY A 451 34.08 42.35 5.14
CA GLY A 451 33.98 43.06 6.41
C GLY A 451 35.34 43.45 6.99
N ASP A 452 35.29 44.17 8.10
CA ASP A 452 36.46 44.73 8.78
C ASP A 452 37.49 43.63 9.11
N VAL A 453 38.71 43.74 8.57
CA VAL A 453 39.80 42.74 8.67
C VAL A 453 40.06 42.31 10.13
N ARG A 454 39.87 43.26 11.05
CA ARG A 454 40.01 43.08 12.50
C ARG A 454 38.99 42.13 13.13
N GLN A 455 37.83 41.91 12.51
CA GLN A 455 36.83 40.98 13.05
C GLN A 455 37.35 39.54 13.00
N VAL A 456 37.98 39.15 11.89
CA VAL A 456 38.57 37.82 11.70
C VAL A 456 39.74 37.58 12.66
N GLU A 457 40.54 38.60 12.95
CA GLU A 457 41.60 38.54 13.96
C GLU A 457 41.03 38.32 15.38
N ASN A 458 39.99 39.07 15.77
CA ASN A 458 39.31 38.90 17.05
C ASN A 458 38.62 37.53 17.19
N ASP A 459 37.99 37.02 16.13
CA ASP A 459 37.31 35.72 16.14
C ASP A 459 38.31 34.55 16.23
N LEU A 460 39.50 34.68 15.64
CA LEU A 460 40.58 33.70 15.75
C LEU A 460 41.16 33.65 17.19
N ASP A 461 41.42 34.80 17.81
CA ASP A 461 41.86 34.89 19.21
C ASP A 461 40.78 34.37 20.18
N HIS A 462 39.50 34.67 19.91
CA HIS A 462 38.36 34.16 20.69
C HIS A 462 38.21 32.65 20.57
N LEU A 463 38.40 32.09 19.37
CA LEU A 463 38.40 30.65 19.13
C LEU A 463 39.51 29.96 19.93
N ASP A 464 40.73 30.50 19.96
CA ASP A 464 41.81 29.96 20.79
C ASP A 464 41.48 30.01 22.30
N GLY A 465 40.87 31.11 22.74
CA GLY A 465 40.34 31.26 24.09
C GLY A 465 39.32 30.18 24.47
N LYS A 466 38.42 29.79 23.55
CA LYS A 466 37.45 28.68 23.75
C LYS A 466 38.15 27.32 23.75
N ARG A 467 39.03 27.05 22.78
CA ARG A 467 39.85 25.83 22.67
C ARG A 467 40.59 25.54 23.97
N GLY A 468 41.32 26.55 24.47
CA GLY A 468 42.08 26.46 25.71
C GLY A 468 41.22 26.32 26.97
N ALA A 469 39.97 26.79 26.98
CA ALA A 469 39.04 26.54 28.09
C ALA A 469 38.59 25.08 28.14
N CYS A 470 38.11 24.55 27.01
CA CYS A 470 37.66 23.16 26.89
C CYS A 470 38.77 22.16 27.25
N GLU A 471 40.02 22.44 26.88
CA GLU A 471 41.17 21.59 27.23
C GLU A 471 41.45 21.54 28.73
N ARG A 472 41.31 22.67 29.44
CA ARG A 472 41.50 22.74 30.90
C ARG A 472 40.41 21.95 31.62
N GLU A 473 39.15 22.15 31.23
CA GLU A 473 37.99 21.48 31.84
C GLU A 473 38.07 19.95 31.65
N LEU A 474 38.37 19.45 30.45
CA LEU A 474 38.56 18.00 30.20
C LEU A 474 39.71 17.39 31.01
N ARG A 475 40.83 18.11 31.16
CA ARG A 475 41.96 17.66 32.00
C ARG A 475 41.60 17.63 33.48
N GLU A 476 40.83 18.61 33.97
CA GLU A 476 40.34 18.65 35.35
C GLU A 476 39.42 17.47 35.66
N LEU A 477 38.49 17.13 34.76
CA LEU A 477 37.61 15.97 34.91
C LEU A 477 38.37 14.65 34.98
N ASN A 478 39.37 14.44 34.12
CA ASN A 478 40.22 13.25 34.22
C ASN A 478 41.01 13.24 35.55
N GLY A 479 41.52 14.39 35.99
CA GLY A 479 42.18 14.54 37.29
C GLY A 479 41.28 14.18 38.48
N ALA A 480 39.99 14.53 38.42
CA ALA A 480 39.01 14.16 39.44
C ALA A 480 38.77 12.63 39.50
N LEU A 481 38.68 11.96 38.35
CA LEU A 481 38.55 10.50 38.28
C LEU A 481 39.82 9.78 38.77
N ASP A 482 41.01 10.35 38.54
CA ASP A 482 42.27 9.85 39.10
C ASP A 482 42.36 10.05 40.62
N ALA A 483 41.91 11.20 41.13
CA ALA A 483 41.85 11.46 42.57
C ALA A 483 40.90 10.49 43.31
N GLU A 484 39.69 10.29 42.79
CA GLU A 484 38.72 9.33 43.32
C GLU A 484 39.24 7.89 43.30
N SER A 485 39.92 7.48 42.23
CA SER A 485 40.54 6.15 42.14
C SER A 485 41.62 5.94 43.21
N ARG A 486 42.54 6.92 43.34
CA ARG A 486 43.61 6.91 44.36
C ARG A 486 43.05 6.90 45.80
N GLU A 487 41.99 7.65 46.05
CA GLU A 487 41.36 7.73 47.38
C GLU A 487 40.63 6.43 47.75
N CYS A 488 39.98 5.76 46.78
CA CYS A 488 39.41 4.43 46.97
C CYS A 488 40.47 3.40 47.37
N GLU A 489 41.62 3.40 46.68
CA GLU A 489 42.74 2.51 46.98
C GLU A 489 43.42 2.82 48.32
N ARG A 490 43.62 4.11 48.63
CA ARG A 490 44.19 4.57 49.90
C ARG A 490 43.32 4.14 51.10
N MET A 491 42.00 4.25 50.99
CA MET A 491 41.09 3.82 52.05
C MET A 491 40.97 2.30 52.13
N ARG A 492 41.02 1.57 51.00
CA ARG A 492 41.13 0.10 51.01
C ARG A 492 42.38 -0.36 51.75
N ALA A 493 43.53 0.25 51.49
CA ALA A 493 44.79 -0.05 52.19
C ALA A 493 44.69 0.23 53.72
N LYS A 494 43.99 1.30 54.13
CA LYS A 494 43.84 1.67 55.55
C LYS A 494 42.86 0.79 56.34
N TYR A 495 41.77 0.30 55.72
CA TYR A 495 40.66 -0.37 56.41
C TYR A 495 40.38 -1.82 55.95
N THR A 496 41.34 -2.47 55.28
CA THR A 496 41.31 -3.93 54.99
C THR A 496 41.25 -4.72 56.31
N PRO A 497 40.44 -5.80 56.42
CA PRO A 497 39.59 -6.42 55.40
C PRO A 497 38.14 -5.89 55.34
N ASN A 498 37.76 -4.95 56.21
CA ASN A 498 36.36 -4.54 56.39
C ASN A 498 35.85 -3.58 55.30
N PHE A 499 36.73 -3.00 54.49
CA PHE A 499 36.39 -2.04 53.44
C PHE A 499 36.01 -2.73 52.12
N THR A 500 34.70 -2.93 51.91
CA THR A 500 34.15 -3.71 50.79
C THR A 500 33.85 -2.89 49.52
N GLN A 501 34.28 -1.62 49.42
CA GLN A 501 34.03 -0.80 48.23
C GLN A 501 34.73 -1.38 46.99
N SER A 502 33.99 -1.51 45.88
CA SER A 502 34.51 -1.96 44.58
C SER A 502 35.68 -1.09 44.08
N PRO A 503 36.60 -1.60 43.25
CA PRO A 503 37.58 -0.75 42.56
C PRO A 503 36.89 0.23 41.58
N SER A 504 37.26 1.51 41.64
CA SER A 504 36.67 2.55 40.77
C SER A 504 37.15 2.47 39.30
N GLY A 505 38.21 1.71 39.00
CA GLY A 505 38.75 1.51 37.65
C GLY A 505 37.73 1.02 36.61
N PRO A 506 37.18 -0.21 36.73
CA PRO A 506 36.22 -0.74 35.74
C PRO A 506 34.93 0.08 35.64
N GLN A 507 34.51 0.77 36.71
CA GLN A 507 33.33 1.64 36.71
C GLN A 507 33.59 2.99 36.02
N THR A 508 34.83 3.46 35.97
CA THR A 508 35.21 4.71 35.26
C THR A 508 35.67 4.49 33.82
N ALA A 509 35.71 3.24 33.33
CA ALA A 509 36.21 2.91 32.00
C ALA A 509 35.49 3.67 30.87
N ASN A 510 34.15 3.71 30.89
CA ASN A 510 33.36 4.44 29.89
C ASN A 510 33.59 5.96 29.96
N LEU A 511 33.60 6.53 31.16
CA LEU A 511 33.86 7.97 31.37
C LEU A 511 35.27 8.36 30.88
N ARG A 512 36.28 7.53 31.16
CA ARG A 512 37.66 7.73 30.69
C ARG A 512 37.78 7.57 29.17
N SER A 513 37.05 6.61 28.58
CA SER A 513 36.95 6.47 27.13
C SER A 513 36.37 7.75 26.51
N ASN A 514 35.25 8.25 27.04
CA ASN A 514 34.60 9.48 26.56
C ASN A 514 35.50 10.72 26.72
N LEU A 515 36.20 10.86 27.86
CA LEU A 515 37.17 11.93 28.07
C LEU A 515 38.34 11.85 27.07
N SER A 516 38.88 10.65 26.82
CA SER A 516 39.97 10.45 25.86
C SER A 516 39.53 10.72 24.41
N ALA A 517 38.30 10.36 24.04
CA ALA A 517 37.71 10.65 22.75
C ALA A 517 37.57 12.16 22.55
N ASN A 518 36.97 12.89 23.51
CA ASN A 518 36.84 14.35 23.44
C ASN A 518 38.20 15.07 23.37
N LEU A 519 39.20 14.62 24.13
CA LEU A 519 40.57 15.13 24.04
C LEU A 519 41.21 14.85 22.66
N SER A 520 40.94 13.70 22.05
CA SER A 520 41.43 13.40 20.69
C SER A 520 40.75 14.30 19.64
N SER A 521 39.42 14.48 19.71
CA SER A 521 38.68 15.39 18.83
C SER A 521 39.15 16.84 18.97
N LEU A 522 39.48 17.28 20.19
CA LEU A 522 40.05 18.59 20.47
C LEU A 522 41.46 18.77 19.85
N SER A 523 42.29 17.72 19.85
CA SER A 523 43.60 17.76 19.16
C SER A 523 43.47 17.82 17.63
N SER A 524 42.46 17.15 17.06
CA SER A 524 42.13 17.26 15.63
C SER A 524 41.63 18.66 15.27
N ALA A 525 40.69 19.21 16.05
CA ALA A 525 40.19 20.57 15.86
C ALA A 525 41.32 21.61 15.93
N SER A 526 42.20 21.50 16.92
CA SER A 526 43.39 22.35 17.05
C SER A 526 44.32 22.32 15.83
N THR A 527 44.32 21.23 15.04
CA THR A 527 45.10 21.14 13.80
C THR A 527 44.44 21.95 12.68
N SER A 528 43.10 21.88 12.58
CA SER A 528 42.30 22.73 11.68
C SER A 528 42.40 24.21 12.03
N ASP A 529 42.38 24.56 13.31
CA ASP A 529 42.52 25.95 13.78
C ASP A 529 43.88 26.55 13.38
N THR A 530 44.95 25.76 13.52
CA THR A 530 46.31 26.13 13.09
C THR A 530 46.37 26.30 11.56
N HIS A 531 45.66 25.48 10.80
CA HIS A 531 45.56 25.61 9.35
C HIS A 531 44.84 26.91 8.96
N LEU A 532 43.70 27.24 9.57
CA LEU A 532 42.99 28.51 9.35
C LEU A 532 43.87 29.73 9.65
N GLN A 533 44.64 29.70 10.74
CA GLN A 533 45.61 30.74 11.06
C GLN A 533 46.71 30.89 10.00
N SER A 534 47.22 29.78 9.45
CA SER A 534 48.23 29.81 8.38
C SER A 534 47.69 30.33 7.04
N LEU A 535 46.44 30.00 6.69
CA LEU A 535 45.77 30.53 5.51
C LEU A 535 45.55 32.04 5.66
N TRP A 536 45.03 32.51 6.81
CA TRP A 536 44.84 33.93 7.10
C TRP A 536 46.12 34.74 6.87
N GLN A 537 47.26 34.29 7.40
CA GLN A 537 48.56 34.96 7.23
C GLN A 537 48.99 35.09 5.77
N SER A 538 48.64 34.14 4.90
CA SER A 538 49.01 34.18 3.48
C SER A 538 48.13 35.10 2.62
N ILE A 539 46.86 35.30 3.02
CA ILE A 539 45.87 36.05 2.23
C ILE A 539 45.68 37.48 2.77
N GLN A 540 46.07 37.74 4.03
CA GLN A 540 45.97 39.04 4.71
C GLN A 540 46.45 40.24 3.86
N PRO A 541 47.54 40.17 3.06
CA PRO A 541 47.92 41.26 2.15
C PRO A 541 46.87 41.54 1.06
N SER A 542 46.34 40.50 0.41
CA SER A 542 45.33 40.61 -0.65
C SER A 542 43.98 41.10 -0.13
N ILE A 543 43.57 40.64 1.06
CA ILE A 543 42.36 41.13 1.73
C ILE A 543 42.53 42.58 2.18
N SER A 544 43.73 42.98 2.63
CA SER A 544 44.00 44.39 2.97
C SER A 544 43.84 45.31 1.74
N LEU A 545 44.25 44.86 0.55
CA LEU A 545 44.04 45.58 -0.70
C LEU A 545 42.54 45.68 -1.06
N LEU A 546 41.77 44.59 -0.95
CA LEU A 546 40.32 44.60 -1.16
C LEU A 546 39.60 45.55 -0.19
N SER A 547 39.98 45.53 1.09
CA SER A 547 39.44 46.42 2.13
C SER A 547 39.80 47.91 1.95
N SER A 548 40.76 48.22 1.07
CA SER A 548 41.15 49.60 0.75
C SER A 548 40.19 50.33 -0.21
N GLY A 549 39.14 49.64 -0.69
CA GLY A 549 37.99 50.21 -1.40
C GLY A 549 38.12 50.27 -2.92
N LEU A 550 36.96 50.29 -3.61
CA LEU A 550 36.86 50.21 -5.07
C LEU A 550 37.79 51.17 -5.82
N SER A 551 37.86 52.44 -5.43
CA SER A 551 38.65 53.45 -6.16
C SER A 551 40.18 53.26 -6.07
N ASN A 552 40.67 52.41 -5.16
CA ASN A 552 42.06 51.97 -5.12
C ASN A 552 42.25 50.66 -5.90
N LEU A 553 41.24 49.79 -5.91
CA LEU A 553 41.20 48.58 -6.73
C LEU A 553 41.13 48.90 -8.24
N GLU A 554 40.34 49.90 -8.63
CA GLU A 554 40.23 50.41 -10.00
C GLU A 554 41.55 51.07 -10.48
N ARG A 555 42.28 51.75 -9.58
CA ARG A 555 43.65 52.23 -9.87
C ARG A 555 44.66 51.10 -10.00
N ALA A 556 44.60 50.09 -9.14
CA ALA A 556 45.46 48.91 -9.24
C ALA A 556 45.20 48.14 -10.54
N ALA A 557 43.94 48.01 -10.96
CA ALA A 557 43.56 47.46 -12.25
C ALA A 557 44.13 48.29 -13.42
N MET A 558 44.08 49.63 -13.32
CA MET A 558 44.60 50.53 -14.34
C MET A 558 46.14 50.48 -14.47
N ASP A 559 46.90 50.52 -13.37
CA ASP A 559 48.37 50.39 -13.42
C ASP A 559 48.83 49.01 -13.94
N ILE A 560 48.06 47.95 -13.68
CA ILE A 560 48.31 46.60 -14.20
C ILE A 560 47.92 46.48 -15.69
N ALA A 561 46.82 47.12 -16.12
CA ALA A 561 46.39 47.15 -17.52
C ALA A 561 47.30 48.03 -18.40
N GLU A 562 47.89 49.10 -17.86
CA GLU A 562 48.93 49.91 -18.53
C GLU A 562 50.32 49.25 -18.50
N GLY A 563 50.48 48.11 -17.82
CA GLY A 563 51.74 47.35 -17.84
C GLY A 563 52.92 48.04 -17.14
N LYS A 564 52.69 49.01 -16.24
CA LYS A 564 53.77 49.62 -15.45
C LYS A 564 54.26 48.60 -14.39
N PRO A 565 55.50 48.11 -14.45
CA PRO A 565 56.02 47.25 -13.39
C PRO A 565 56.16 48.04 -12.09
N GLN A 566 55.76 47.44 -10.96
CA GLN A 566 56.22 47.91 -9.65
C GLN A 566 57.75 47.97 -9.65
N LYS A 567 58.32 49.06 -9.11
CA LYS A 567 59.77 49.28 -9.12
C LYS A 567 60.50 48.20 -8.33
N ILE A 568 61.12 47.27 -9.06
CA ILE A 568 62.22 46.42 -8.61
C ILE A 568 63.34 46.60 -9.63
N ASP A 569 64.53 46.96 -9.15
CA ASP A 569 65.57 47.53 -10.02
C ASP A 569 66.15 46.55 -11.05
N LYS A 570 65.98 46.90 -12.34
CA LYS A 570 66.98 46.70 -13.41
C LYS A 570 66.66 47.57 -14.63
N ALA A 571 67.69 48.22 -15.15
CA ALA A 571 67.61 48.99 -16.40
C ALA A 571 68.00 48.11 -17.60
N VAL A 572 67.45 48.42 -18.79
CA VAL A 572 68.14 48.61 -20.08
C VAL A 572 67.11 48.71 -21.24
N SER A 573 67.47 49.45 -22.29
CA SER A 573 66.79 49.59 -23.60
C SER A 573 65.40 50.22 -23.64
N LEU A 574 65.37 51.55 -23.86
CA LEU A 574 64.54 52.11 -24.92
C LEU A 574 65.29 51.95 -26.25
N LEU A 575 64.60 51.52 -27.32
CA LEU A 575 64.59 52.14 -28.65
C LEU A 575 63.53 51.49 -29.55
N ASP A 576 63.08 52.24 -30.55
CA ASP A 576 62.38 51.88 -31.81
C ASP A 576 61.28 50.79 -31.80
N LEU A 577 60.06 51.17 -32.19
CA LEU A 577 59.63 51.03 -33.59
C LEU A 577 58.29 51.74 -33.89
N ASP A 578 58.39 52.75 -34.76
CA ASP A 578 57.43 53.35 -35.71
C ASP A 578 55.90 53.27 -35.51
N ASP A 579 55.27 54.44 -35.60
CA ASP A 579 53.84 54.62 -35.90
C ASP A 579 53.52 54.21 -37.36
N GLU A 580 52.94 53.03 -37.59
CA GLU A 580 52.17 52.76 -38.83
C GLU A 580 50.66 52.83 -38.57
N GLU A 581 50.07 53.93 -39.03
CA GLU A 581 48.64 54.26 -39.07
C GLU A 581 47.84 53.27 -39.94
N THR A 582 47.59 52.07 -39.41
CA THR A 582 46.95 50.98 -40.13
C THR A 582 45.41 51.05 -40.05
N ASP A 583 44.84 51.85 -40.96
CA ASP A 583 43.45 51.87 -41.46
C ASP A 583 42.34 51.33 -40.52
N LYS A 584 41.49 52.24 -40.01
CA LYS A 584 40.20 51.89 -39.37
C LYS A 584 39.22 51.27 -40.39
N LYS A 585 39.41 50.01 -40.78
CA LYS A 585 38.40 49.20 -41.50
C LYS A 585 37.23 48.87 -40.58
N ALA A 586 36.33 49.84 -40.45
CA ALA A 586 35.00 49.62 -39.88
C ALA A 586 34.28 48.49 -40.63
N LEU A 587 33.57 47.63 -39.89
CA LEU A 587 32.82 46.51 -40.47
C LEU A 587 31.85 46.99 -41.54
N GLY A 588 31.69 46.19 -42.61
CA GLY A 588 30.74 46.46 -43.66
C GLY A 588 29.33 46.63 -43.09
N GLN A 589 28.53 47.55 -43.65
CA GLN A 589 27.20 47.82 -43.11
C GLN A 589 26.26 46.61 -43.24
N GLU A 590 26.52 45.73 -44.21
CA GLU A 590 25.89 44.41 -44.33
C GLU A 590 26.35 43.44 -43.23
N GLU A 591 27.63 43.43 -42.87
CA GLU A 591 28.17 42.63 -41.76
C GLU A 591 27.59 43.07 -40.42
N ARG A 592 27.46 44.39 -40.17
CA ARG A 592 26.77 44.94 -39.00
C ARG A 592 25.28 44.57 -38.95
N ASN A 593 24.62 44.47 -40.10
CA ASN A 593 23.22 44.03 -40.17
C ASN A 593 23.07 42.50 -39.98
N ALA A 594 24.01 41.71 -40.49
CA ALA A 594 24.09 40.28 -40.21
C ALA A 594 24.38 40.00 -38.72
N LEU A 595 25.27 40.80 -38.10
CA LEU A 595 25.58 40.72 -36.67
C LEU A 595 24.39 41.12 -35.79
N ARG A 596 23.64 42.18 -36.15
CA ARG A 596 22.35 42.52 -35.51
C ARG A 596 21.42 41.31 -35.49
N LYS A 597 21.21 40.69 -36.66
CA LYS A 597 20.32 39.53 -36.74
C LYS A 597 20.84 38.35 -35.91
N ALA A 598 22.14 38.07 -35.93
CA ALA A 598 22.74 37.00 -35.12
C ALA A 598 22.63 37.26 -33.59
N VAL A 599 22.71 38.52 -33.16
CA VAL A 599 22.45 38.94 -31.77
C VAL A 599 21.00 38.68 -31.37
N ASP A 600 20.04 39.07 -32.22
CA ASP A 600 18.60 38.91 -31.93
C ASP A 600 18.17 37.44 -31.98
N ASP A 601 18.56 36.70 -33.03
CA ASP A 601 18.34 35.25 -33.16
C ASP A 601 18.97 34.50 -31.98
N GLY A 602 20.22 34.83 -31.61
CA GLY A 602 20.93 34.21 -30.48
C GLY A 602 20.28 34.50 -29.11
N ARG A 603 19.79 35.72 -28.89
CA ARG A 603 19.01 36.07 -27.69
C ARG A 603 17.71 35.28 -27.61
N GLU A 604 16.98 35.13 -28.72
CA GLU A 604 15.74 34.35 -28.73
C GLU A 604 16.01 32.87 -28.38
N LYS A 605 17.10 32.29 -28.89
CA LYS A 605 17.53 30.92 -28.57
C LYS A 605 17.92 30.77 -27.09
N LEU A 606 18.65 31.71 -26.50
CA LEU A 606 18.97 31.71 -25.06
C LEU A 606 17.73 31.82 -24.18
N ASP A 607 16.75 32.67 -24.53
CA ASP A 607 15.53 32.79 -23.74
C ASP A 607 14.56 31.61 -23.93
N ARG A 608 14.63 30.91 -25.07
CA ARG A 608 13.99 29.58 -25.23
C ARG A 608 14.67 28.52 -24.37
N LEU A 609 16.00 28.51 -24.31
CA LEU A 609 16.80 27.58 -23.49
C LEU A 609 16.48 27.72 -21.99
N LYS A 610 16.42 28.96 -21.48
CA LYS A 610 15.98 29.25 -20.10
C LYS A 610 14.56 28.77 -19.79
N LYS A 611 13.62 28.93 -20.74
CA LYS A 611 12.24 28.44 -20.58
C LYS A 611 12.17 26.91 -20.52
N ILE A 612 12.98 26.22 -21.31
CA ILE A 612 13.09 24.74 -21.28
C ILE A 612 13.71 24.26 -19.97
N GLY A 613 14.71 24.98 -19.43
CA GLY A 613 15.22 24.73 -18.08
C GLY A 613 14.12 24.85 -17.02
N ALA A 614 13.39 25.98 -16.99
CA ALA A 614 12.29 26.20 -16.05
C ALA A 614 11.16 25.16 -16.17
N GLU A 615 10.79 24.75 -17.40
CA GLU A 615 9.81 23.66 -17.62
C GLU A 615 10.33 22.32 -17.07
N ARG A 616 11.58 21.97 -17.37
CA ARG A 616 12.23 20.74 -16.86
C ARG A 616 12.24 20.72 -15.32
N ASP A 617 12.49 21.86 -14.68
CA ASP A 617 12.56 21.97 -13.22
C ASP A 617 11.18 22.01 -12.54
N GLU A 618 10.15 22.46 -13.26
CA GLU A 618 8.74 22.29 -12.88
C GLU A 618 8.32 20.82 -12.97
N VAL A 619 8.57 20.17 -14.11
CA VAL A 619 8.24 18.76 -14.35
C VAL A 619 9.00 17.82 -13.39
N LEU A 620 10.23 18.17 -12.99
CA LEU A 620 10.98 17.46 -11.95
C LEU A 620 10.38 17.63 -10.54
N ARG A 621 9.82 18.80 -10.22
CA ARG A 621 9.13 19.03 -8.94
C ARG A 621 7.79 18.28 -8.88
N ASP A 622 6.97 18.37 -9.92
CA ASP A 622 5.76 17.57 -10.10
C ASP A 622 6.03 16.07 -9.89
N LEU A 623 7.09 15.55 -10.51
CA LEU A 623 7.47 14.14 -10.41
C LEU A 623 7.85 13.76 -8.97
N LYS A 624 8.62 14.61 -8.27
CA LYS A 624 9.00 14.40 -6.86
C LYS A 624 7.78 14.43 -5.94
N GLU A 625 6.86 15.39 -6.10
CA GLU A 625 5.63 15.51 -5.30
C GLU A 625 4.69 14.31 -5.52
N LYS A 626 4.48 13.90 -6.77
CA LYS A 626 3.64 12.73 -7.09
C LYS A 626 4.23 11.39 -6.65
N ILE A 627 5.56 11.29 -6.57
CA ILE A 627 6.23 10.10 -6.04
C ILE A 627 6.11 10.02 -4.50
N GLN A 628 6.13 11.17 -3.81
CA GLN A 628 5.95 11.27 -2.35
C GLN A 628 4.50 11.07 -1.88
N THR A 629 3.51 11.42 -2.69
CA THR A 629 2.08 11.36 -2.33
C THR A 629 1.39 10.04 -2.67
N ASP A 630 2.09 9.13 -3.35
CA ASP A 630 1.55 7.87 -3.86
C ASP A 630 1.84 6.69 -2.89
N ASP A 631 0.78 6.06 -2.36
CA ASP A 631 0.85 4.95 -1.41
C ASP A 631 0.16 3.68 -1.95
N VAL A 632 0.96 2.63 -2.15
CA VAL A 632 0.49 1.32 -2.64
C VAL A 632 0.20 0.31 -1.51
N SER A 633 0.34 0.69 -0.23
CA SER A 633 0.21 -0.23 0.91
C SER A 633 -1.11 -0.99 0.89
N ASN A 634 -2.21 -0.33 0.51
CA ASN A 634 -3.52 -0.95 0.34
C ASN A 634 -3.58 -1.94 -0.84
N LEU A 635 -2.93 -1.64 -1.97
CA LEU A 635 -2.87 -2.55 -3.12
C LEU A 635 -2.03 -3.79 -2.82
N LEU A 636 -0.95 -3.65 -2.04
CA LEU A 636 -0.13 -4.76 -1.56
C LEU A 636 -0.87 -5.62 -0.52
N LEU A 637 -1.59 -5.01 0.44
CA LEU A 637 -2.45 -5.71 1.38
C LEU A 637 -3.48 -6.61 0.67
N LEU A 638 -4.19 -6.08 -0.34
CA LEU A 638 -5.18 -6.86 -1.11
C LEU A 638 -4.54 -8.00 -1.91
N ASN A 639 -3.33 -7.80 -2.45
CA ASN A 639 -2.65 -8.79 -3.29
C ASN A 639 -1.74 -9.77 -2.53
N ARG A 640 -1.69 -9.73 -1.20
CA ARG A 640 -0.79 -10.59 -0.38
C ARG A 640 -0.93 -12.10 -0.63
N ARG A 641 -2.11 -12.59 -1.03
CA ARG A 641 -2.33 -14.01 -1.43
C ARG A 641 -1.69 -14.38 -2.78
N SER A 642 -1.24 -13.40 -3.57
CA SER A 642 -0.78 -13.53 -4.96
C SER A 642 0.70 -13.19 -5.09
N GLN A 643 1.59 -13.93 -4.41
CA GLN A 643 3.04 -13.66 -4.25
C GLN A 643 3.84 -13.42 -5.55
N ASN A 644 3.32 -13.75 -6.73
CA ASN A 644 3.99 -13.53 -8.01
C ASN A 644 3.54 -12.24 -8.75
N VAL A 645 2.57 -11.50 -8.22
CA VAL A 645 1.95 -10.33 -8.89
C VAL A 645 2.63 -9.02 -8.49
N GLU A 646 3.32 -8.96 -7.35
CA GLU A 646 4.00 -7.74 -6.87
C GLU A 646 4.85 -7.00 -7.94
N PRO A 647 5.77 -7.64 -8.70
CA PRO A 647 6.54 -6.93 -9.73
C PRO A 647 5.69 -6.44 -10.91
N GLN A 648 4.56 -7.09 -11.20
CA GLN A 648 3.64 -6.66 -12.26
C GLN A 648 2.75 -5.50 -11.80
N LEU A 649 2.33 -5.52 -10.52
CA LEU A 649 1.69 -4.38 -9.86
C LEU A 649 2.63 -3.18 -9.85
N PHE A 650 3.88 -3.35 -9.39
CA PHE A 650 4.91 -2.31 -9.45
C PHE A 650 5.10 -1.75 -10.86
N ALA A 651 5.16 -2.60 -11.89
CA ALA A 651 5.26 -2.14 -13.28
C ALA A 651 4.07 -1.27 -13.72
N SER A 652 2.82 -1.66 -13.38
CA SER A 652 1.62 -0.88 -13.69
C SER A 652 1.51 0.43 -12.90
N GLU A 653 2.05 0.46 -11.68
CA GLU A 653 2.12 1.65 -10.85
C GLU A 653 3.23 2.60 -11.31
N LEU A 654 4.40 2.08 -11.70
CA LEU A 654 5.47 2.87 -12.33
C LEU A 654 5.08 3.44 -13.69
N GLU A 655 4.17 2.78 -14.43
CA GLU A 655 3.67 3.28 -15.71
C GLU A 655 2.97 4.64 -15.58
N LYS A 656 2.39 4.95 -14.41
CA LYS A 656 1.82 6.28 -14.10
C LYS A 656 2.83 7.43 -14.23
N PHE A 657 4.12 7.17 -14.05
CA PHE A 657 5.19 8.17 -14.16
C PHE A 657 5.79 8.29 -15.57
N ARG A 658 5.47 7.38 -16.51
CA ARG A 658 5.94 7.46 -17.92
C ARG A 658 5.70 8.81 -18.62
N PRO A 659 4.57 9.53 -18.41
CA PRO A 659 4.37 10.84 -19.05
C PRO A 659 5.40 11.88 -18.62
N TYR A 660 5.81 11.86 -17.35
CA TYR A 660 6.82 12.77 -16.80
C TYR A 660 8.20 12.50 -17.40
N GLN A 661 8.62 11.23 -17.45
CA GLN A 661 9.86 10.83 -18.11
C GLN A 661 9.88 11.19 -19.60
N THR A 662 8.74 11.03 -20.29
CA THR A 662 8.61 11.38 -21.71
C THR A 662 8.74 12.89 -21.93
N ARG A 663 8.15 13.72 -21.06
CA ARG A 663 8.26 15.18 -21.12
C ARG A 663 9.68 15.67 -20.79
N LEU A 664 10.35 15.06 -19.81
CA LEU A 664 11.76 15.36 -19.48
C LEU A 664 12.71 14.95 -20.61
N ALA A 665 12.54 13.76 -21.19
CA ALA A 665 13.31 13.32 -22.36
C ALA A 665 13.11 14.25 -23.58
N ALA A 666 11.87 14.72 -23.80
CA ALA A 666 11.58 15.72 -24.83
C ALA A 666 12.30 17.05 -24.56
N ALA A 667 12.26 17.56 -23.32
CA ALA A 667 12.97 18.79 -22.93
C ALA A 667 14.50 18.69 -23.13
N VAL A 668 15.11 17.55 -22.76
CA VAL A 668 16.55 17.30 -23.00
C VAL A 668 16.89 17.18 -24.48
N SER A 669 16.00 16.63 -25.31
CA SER A 669 16.19 16.63 -26.77
C SER A 669 16.10 18.04 -27.37
N ALA A 670 15.23 18.89 -26.82
CA ALA A 670 15.03 20.27 -27.27
C ALA A 670 16.21 21.19 -26.87
N SER A 671 16.75 21.05 -25.65
CA SER A 671 17.93 21.83 -25.23
C SER A 671 19.15 21.49 -26.09
N ARG A 672 19.41 20.19 -26.33
CA ARG A 672 20.48 19.73 -27.25
C ARG A 672 20.32 20.26 -28.68
N SER A 673 19.08 20.31 -29.20
CA SER A 673 18.80 20.91 -30.51
C SER A 673 19.14 22.41 -30.54
N ILE A 674 18.80 23.16 -29.48
CA ILE A 674 19.06 24.61 -29.41
C ILE A 674 20.56 24.89 -29.24
N LEU A 675 21.31 24.05 -28.52
CA LEU A 675 22.78 24.16 -28.43
C LEU A 675 23.45 23.99 -29.81
N GLN A 676 22.99 23.04 -30.62
CA GLN A 676 23.50 22.86 -32.00
C GLN A 676 23.16 24.06 -32.90
N GLU A 677 21.98 24.66 -32.74
CA GLU A 677 21.63 25.90 -33.45
C GLU A 677 22.49 27.09 -33.00
N LEU A 678 22.78 27.22 -31.70
CA LEU A 678 23.66 28.25 -31.15
C LEU A 678 25.12 28.09 -31.62
N ASP A 679 25.66 26.87 -31.62
CA ASP A 679 26.99 26.56 -32.16
C ASP A 679 27.10 26.96 -33.65
N MET A 680 26.10 26.59 -34.47
CA MET A 680 26.07 26.99 -35.89
C MET A 680 26.02 28.52 -36.08
N LEU A 681 25.30 29.26 -35.22
CA LEU A 681 25.25 30.72 -35.24
C LEU A 681 26.60 31.35 -34.82
N VAL A 682 27.19 30.89 -33.72
CA VAL A 682 28.51 31.35 -33.24
C VAL A 682 29.60 31.05 -34.27
N ALA A 683 29.58 29.86 -34.87
CA ALA A 683 30.47 29.48 -35.97
C ALA A 683 30.21 30.27 -37.27
N GLN A 684 29.02 30.83 -37.48
CA GLN A 684 28.74 31.76 -38.58
C GLN A 684 29.35 33.14 -38.31
N VAL A 685 29.24 33.69 -37.10
CA VAL A 685 29.85 34.99 -36.74
C VAL A 685 31.38 34.90 -36.74
N HIS A 686 31.97 33.81 -36.20
CA HIS A 686 33.42 33.58 -36.16
C HIS A 686 34.10 33.40 -37.53
N ARG A 687 33.33 33.30 -38.63
CA ARG A 687 33.84 33.32 -40.01
C ARG A 687 34.08 34.75 -40.54
N GLY A 688 33.56 35.79 -39.89
CA GLY A 688 33.88 37.18 -40.20
C GLY A 688 35.35 37.52 -39.89
N THR A 689 36.08 38.03 -40.88
CA THR A 689 37.53 38.27 -40.77
C THR A 689 37.86 39.43 -39.83
N GLY A 690 37.18 40.57 -39.95
CA GLY A 690 37.42 41.75 -39.10
C GLY A 690 37.12 41.51 -37.60
N PHE A 691 36.17 40.62 -37.30
CA PHE A 691 35.85 40.25 -35.91
C PHE A 691 37.02 39.52 -35.22
N ARG A 692 37.80 38.73 -35.97
CA ARG A 692 38.87 37.86 -35.44
C ARG A 692 40.08 38.62 -34.92
N GLU A 693 40.46 39.73 -35.56
CA GLU A 693 41.64 40.52 -35.16
C GLU A 693 41.37 41.40 -33.95
N ILE A 694 40.15 41.97 -33.87
CA ILE A 694 39.64 42.67 -32.68
C ILE A 694 39.60 41.71 -31.49
N LEU A 695 39.05 40.49 -31.69
CA LEU A 695 39.06 39.41 -30.70
C LEU A 695 40.47 39.10 -30.20
N LYS A 696 41.49 39.08 -31.06
CA LYS A 696 42.84 38.73 -30.66
C LYS A 696 43.45 39.77 -29.71
N LYS A 697 43.44 41.06 -30.10
CA LYS A 697 44.00 42.15 -29.28
C LYS A 697 43.29 42.24 -27.91
N GLU A 698 41.97 42.14 -27.92
CA GLU A 698 41.19 42.22 -26.68
C GLU A 698 41.34 40.97 -25.79
N LYS A 699 41.49 39.76 -26.38
CA LYS A 699 41.75 38.52 -25.63
C LYS A 699 43.09 38.53 -24.89
N GLU A 700 44.09 39.22 -25.43
CA GLU A 700 45.39 39.41 -24.77
C GLU A 700 45.26 40.39 -23.59
N ARG A 701 44.59 41.54 -23.76
CA ARG A 701 44.29 42.50 -22.68
C ARG A 701 43.46 41.87 -21.55
N GLN A 702 42.37 41.18 -21.90
CA GLN A 702 41.50 40.47 -20.96
C GLN A 702 42.15 39.28 -20.28
N LYS A 703 43.26 38.73 -20.80
CA LYS A 703 43.97 37.65 -20.11
C LYS A 703 44.72 38.21 -18.89
N ILE A 704 45.42 39.33 -19.05
CA ILE A 704 46.17 39.97 -17.95
C ILE A 704 45.22 40.40 -16.82
N ILE A 705 44.08 40.99 -17.18
CA ILE A 705 43.04 41.39 -16.22
C ILE A 705 42.44 40.16 -15.52
N ARG A 706 42.06 39.10 -16.25
CA ARG A 706 41.53 37.87 -15.64
C ARG A 706 42.55 37.13 -14.77
N ASP A 707 43.82 37.08 -15.15
CA ASP A 707 44.89 36.46 -14.35
C ASP A 707 45.15 37.23 -13.03
N TRP A 708 44.70 38.50 -12.92
CA TRP A 708 44.71 39.31 -11.71
C TRP A 708 43.40 39.22 -10.92
N GLU A 709 42.24 39.41 -11.57
CA GLU A 709 40.92 39.24 -10.95
C GLU A 709 40.76 37.83 -10.35
N LYS A 710 41.23 36.79 -11.04
CA LYS A 710 41.19 35.40 -10.54
C LYS A 710 41.95 35.24 -9.22
N ARG A 711 43.09 35.91 -9.03
CA ARG A 711 43.84 35.86 -7.76
C ARG A 711 43.14 36.59 -6.63
N LEU A 712 42.37 37.64 -6.95
CA LEU A 712 41.54 38.36 -5.98
C LEU A 712 40.27 37.58 -5.62
N ILE A 713 39.69 36.86 -6.58
CA ILE A 713 38.57 35.95 -6.37
C ILE A 713 39.03 34.73 -5.55
N GLU A 714 40.13 34.07 -5.91
CA GLU A 714 40.74 32.98 -5.11
C GLU A 714 41.04 33.42 -3.67
N ALA A 715 41.57 34.63 -3.47
CA ALA A 715 41.79 35.21 -2.15
C ALA A 715 40.46 35.48 -1.40
N GLY A 716 39.42 35.91 -2.10
CA GLY A 716 38.09 36.20 -1.55
C GLY A 716 37.24 34.97 -1.24
N GLU A 717 37.36 33.92 -2.05
CA GLU A 717 36.82 32.58 -1.79
C GLU A 717 37.50 31.98 -0.56
N SER A 718 38.83 32.07 -0.48
CA SER A 718 39.60 31.65 0.70
C SER A 718 39.24 32.46 1.96
N TYR A 719 38.95 33.76 1.82
CA TYR A 719 38.41 34.58 2.91
C TYR A 719 37.03 34.12 3.37
N ALA A 720 36.13 33.79 2.43
CA ALA A 720 34.81 33.25 2.73
C ALA A 720 34.89 31.86 3.39
N GLU A 721 35.83 31.01 2.95
CA GLU A 721 36.16 29.74 3.59
C GLU A 721 36.65 29.94 5.03
N ILE A 722 37.59 30.86 5.27
CA ILE A 722 38.07 31.18 6.62
C ILE A 722 36.92 31.66 7.51
N ARG A 723 36.07 32.58 7.04
CA ARG A 723 34.92 33.07 7.83
C ARG A 723 33.90 31.96 8.11
N ALA A 724 33.64 31.07 7.15
CA ALA A 724 32.80 29.91 7.35
C ALA A 724 33.44 28.86 8.30
N GLY A 725 34.76 28.68 8.23
CA GLY A 725 35.56 27.82 9.08
C GLY A 725 35.56 28.30 10.54
N LEU A 726 35.79 29.59 10.77
CA LEU A 726 35.71 30.22 12.10
C LEU A 726 34.30 30.11 12.69
N SER A 727 33.25 30.37 11.92
CA SER A 727 31.86 30.21 12.39
C SER A 727 31.53 28.76 12.77
N LYS A 728 31.98 27.78 11.95
CA LYS A 728 31.89 26.34 12.25
C LYS A 728 32.72 25.95 13.47
N GLY A 729 33.92 26.52 13.64
CA GLY A 729 34.81 26.27 14.77
C GLY A 729 34.24 26.82 16.08
N LEU A 730 33.77 28.07 16.09
CA LEU A 730 33.16 28.70 17.26
C LEU A 730 31.89 27.96 17.71
N SER A 731 31.03 27.53 16.78
CA SER A 731 29.84 26.73 17.07
C SER A 731 30.14 25.29 17.47
N TYR A 732 31.17 24.66 16.88
CA TYR A 732 31.73 23.40 17.37
C TYR A 732 32.19 23.52 18.82
N TYR A 733 32.98 24.54 19.16
CA TYR A 733 33.46 24.75 20.52
C TYR A 733 32.35 25.07 21.53
N ASP A 734 31.29 25.77 21.14
CA ASP A 734 30.11 25.97 22.01
C ASP A 734 29.31 24.67 22.22
N SER A 735 29.15 23.84 21.18
CA SER A 735 28.50 22.53 21.31
C SER A 735 29.34 21.55 22.16
N LEU A 736 30.66 21.54 21.97
CA LEU A 736 31.61 20.76 22.75
C LEU A 736 31.60 21.18 24.23
N ARG A 737 31.48 22.48 24.53
CA ARG A 737 31.28 22.98 25.90
C ARG A 737 30.01 22.42 26.53
N GLY A 738 28.91 22.29 25.79
CA GLY A 738 27.70 21.63 26.27
C GLY A 738 27.96 20.18 26.70
N VAL A 739 28.60 19.40 25.82
CA VAL A 739 29.00 18.00 26.10
C VAL A 739 29.97 17.90 27.29
N ILE A 740 30.88 18.86 27.46
CA ILE A 740 31.80 18.93 28.60
C ILE A 740 31.05 19.21 29.91
N GLU A 741 30.03 20.08 29.92
CA GLU A 741 29.24 20.35 31.12
C GLU A 741 28.36 19.14 31.52
N ASP A 742 27.75 18.44 30.56
CA ASP A 742 27.01 17.20 30.83
C ASP A 742 27.94 16.10 31.39
N LEU A 743 29.11 15.92 30.78
CA LEU A 743 30.14 14.96 31.23
C LEU A 743 30.71 15.34 32.61
N LYS A 744 30.83 16.64 32.90
CA LYS A 744 31.19 17.19 34.22
C LYS A 744 30.13 16.89 35.27
N ILE A 745 28.84 17.05 34.95
CA ILE A 745 27.74 16.67 35.84
C ILE A 745 27.77 15.16 36.11
N GLU A 746 28.00 14.31 35.10
CA GLU A 746 28.10 12.86 35.28
C GLU A 746 29.32 12.46 36.14
N VAL A 747 30.51 12.98 35.84
CA VAL A 747 31.74 12.75 36.62
C VAL A 747 31.59 13.22 38.06
N GLN A 748 31.06 14.43 38.28
CA GLN A 748 30.81 14.94 39.64
C GLN A 748 29.76 14.10 40.37
N ARG A 749 28.69 13.65 39.70
CA ARG A 749 27.68 12.77 40.30
C ARG A 749 28.28 11.43 40.71
N PHE A 750 29.14 10.84 39.88
CA PHE A 750 29.88 9.62 40.20
C PHE A 750 30.79 9.81 41.41
N VAL A 751 31.69 10.80 41.39
CA VAL A 751 32.63 11.09 42.49
C VAL A 751 31.87 11.37 43.79
N ASN A 752 30.86 12.23 43.79
CA ASN A 752 30.05 12.55 44.98
C ASN A 752 29.31 11.33 45.54
N SER A 753 28.80 10.43 44.68
CA SER A 753 28.15 9.19 45.11
C SER A 753 29.15 8.25 45.79
N ARG A 754 30.33 8.08 45.20
CA ARG A 754 31.41 7.20 45.67
C ARG A 754 32.08 7.73 46.95
N GLU A 755 32.18 9.04 47.09
CA GLU A 755 32.57 9.70 48.34
C GLU A 755 31.54 9.45 49.45
N GLN A 756 30.24 9.57 49.17
CA GLN A 756 29.20 9.29 50.18
C GLN A 756 29.20 7.81 50.59
N GLU A 757 29.34 6.90 49.63
CA GLU A 757 29.47 5.45 49.87
C GLU A 757 30.69 5.14 50.77
N ARG A 758 31.86 5.72 50.45
CA ARG A 758 33.10 5.65 51.25
C ARG A 758 32.92 6.22 52.66
N ARG A 759 32.35 7.42 52.78
CA ARG A 759 32.11 8.10 54.08
C ARG A 759 31.17 7.28 54.97
N ARG A 760 30.14 6.64 54.41
CA ARG A 760 29.25 5.71 55.14
C ARG A 760 30.02 4.46 55.60
N MET A 761 30.72 3.77 54.71
CA MET A 761 31.50 2.58 55.09
C MET A 761 32.56 2.87 56.16
N ILE A 762 33.28 4.01 56.08
CA ILE A 762 34.24 4.40 57.11
C ILE A 762 33.52 4.70 58.44
N GLY A 763 32.37 5.38 58.40
CA GLY A 763 31.53 5.61 59.58
C GLY A 763 31.09 4.30 60.25
N ASP A 764 30.63 3.32 59.48
CA ASP A 764 30.23 2.00 59.97
C ASP A 764 31.43 1.21 60.54
N ILE A 765 32.59 1.24 59.87
CA ILE A 765 33.81 0.56 60.31
C ILE A 765 34.33 1.18 61.61
N GLU A 766 34.41 2.51 61.70
CA GLU A 766 34.86 3.19 62.92
C GLU A 766 33.84 3.06 64.06
N THR A 767 32.55 3.04 63.77
CA THR A 767 31.51 2.79 64.78
C THR A 767 31.60 1.34 65.29
N ARG A 768 31.82 0.36 64.41
CA ARG A 768 32.07 -1.04 64.81
C ARG A 768 33.38 -1.19 65.60
N GLN A 769 34.46 -0.51 65.24
CA GLN A 769 35.70 -0.51 66.01
C GLN A 769 35.54 0.14 67.40
N ARG A 770 34.68 1.16 67.55
CA ARG A 770 34.35 1.76 68.85
C ARG A 770 33.42 0.90 69.72
N LEU A 771 32.59 0.05 69.11
CA LEU A 771 31.61 -0.81 69.81
C LEU A 771 32.07 -2.26 70.00
N GLY A 772 33.08 -2.72 69.27
CA GLY A 772 33.46 -4.14 69.19
C GLY A 772 34.97 -4.36 69.12
N GLY A 773 35.62 -4.35 70.29
CA GLY A 773 36.87 -5.07 70.47
C GLY A 773 36.62 -6.57 70.66
N VAL A 774 37.65 -7.39 70.42
CA VAL A 774 37.63 -8.88 70.41
C VAL A 774 37.02 -9.50 69.15
N SER A 775 37.84 -10.25 68.42
CA SER A 775 37.46 -11.19 67.34
C SER A 775 37.24 -12.58 67.95
N PRO A 776 36.45 -13.49 67.33
CA PRO A 776 37.12 -14.40 66.40
C PRO A 776 36.29 -14.92 65.19
N SER A 777 37.07 -15.49 64.27
CA SER A 777 36.83 -16.51 63.24
C SER A 777 35.56 -17.40 63.24
N ALA A 778 35.25 -17.86 62.01
CA ALA A 778 34.61 -19.13 61.64
C ALA A 778 33.12 -19.39 61.92
N GLY A 779 32.32 -19.28 60.83
CA GLY A 779 31.42 -20.35 60.37
C GLY A 779 30.26 -20.80 61.28
N GLY A 780 29.08 -20.22 61.10
CA GLY A 780 27.83 -20.73 61.66
C GLY A 780 26.62 -19.99 61.11
N ALA A 781 25.65 -20.72 60.56
CA ALA A 781 24.44 -20.12 59.97
C ALA A 781 23.39 -19.78 61.04
N ILE A 782 22.49 -18.84 60.71
CA ILE A 782 21.21 -18.55 61.40
C ILE A 782 21.34 -18.00 62.84
N VAL A 783 21.25 -16.67 62.99
CA VAL A 783 20.14 -15.95 63.68
C VAL A 783 20.23 -14.45 63.30
N ASN A 784 19.21 -13.91 62.63
CA ASN A 784 18.75 -12.51 62.77
C ASN A 784 17.57 -12.22 61.83
N ARG A 785 16.39 -12.76 62.15
CA ARG A 785 15.14 -12.55 61.38
C ARG A 785 13.99 -12.04 62.27
N GLY A 786 14.31 -11.19 63.25
CA GLY A 786 13.37 -10.73 64.28
C GLY A 786 13.61 -9.33 64.84
N LEU A 787 14.39 -8.50 64.15
CA LEU A 787 14.74 -7.13 64.59
C LEU A 787 14.08 -6.04 63.71
N GLU A 788 14.07 -6.19 62.38
CA GLU A 788 13.34 -5.28 61.48
C GLU A 788 11.83 -5.30 61.74
N GLU A 789 11.23 -6.48 61.87
CA GLU A 789 9.78 -6.66 62.08
C GLU A 789 9.29 -6.02 63.39
N ARG A 790 10.16 -5.91 64.40
CA ARG A 790 9.87 -5.22 65.66
C ARG A 790 10.01 -3.69 65.57
N LEU A 791 10.87 -3.18 64.68
CA LEU A 791 11.00 -1.73 64.42
C LEU A 791 9.80 -1.16 63.65
N ALA A 792 9.09 -1.97 62.85
CA ALA A 792 7.87 -1.55 62.16
C ALA A 792 6.67 -1.31 63.11
N SER A 793 6.70 -1.86 64.32
CA SER A 793 5.54 -1.91 65.24
C SER A 793 5.37 -0.73 66.21
N LEU A 794 6.14 0.36 66.04
CA LEU A 794 6.27 1.45 67.03
C LEU A 794 5.97 2.87 66.49
N LYS A 795 4.86 3.07 65.75
CA LYS A 795 4.34 4.42 65.43
C LYS A 795 2.79 4.50 65.45
N VAL A 796 2.27 5.15 66.49
CA VAL A 796 0.87 5.53 66.80
C VAL A 796 0.99 6.77 67.72
N ASP A 797 0.25 7.89 67.64
CA ASP A 797 -0.95 8.29 66.86
C ASP A 797 -0.99 9.83 66.60
N ALA A 798 -1.89 10.28 65.70
CA ALA A 798 -2.60 11.59 65.63
C ALA A 798 -1.79 12.93 65.60
N PRO A 799 -2.41 14.12 65.35
CA PRO A 799 -3.80 14.44 64.94
C PRO A 799 -3.93 15.24 63.59
N PRO A 800 -5.16 15.52 63.07
CA PRO A 800 -5.37 16.04 61.71
C PRO A 800 -5.96 17.47 61.57
N GLN A 801 -5.66 18.17 60.45
CA GLN A 801 -6.35 19.38 59.91
C GLN A 801 -5.75 19.77 58.52
N PRO A 802 -6.32 20.69 57.71
CA PRO A 802 -7.64 20.65 57.06
C PRO A 802 -7.56 20.82 55.50
N PRO A 803 -8.64 20.59 54.73
CA PRO A 803 -8.62 20.71 53.25
C PRO A 803 -9.05 22.08 52.71
N ARG A 804 -8.27 22.66 51.77
CA ARG A 804 -8.64 23.68 50.73
C ARG A 804 -7.36 24.20 50.01
N PRO A 805 -7.46 24.87 48.84
CA PRO A 805 -8.57 24.90 47.88
C PRO A 805 -8.15 24.48 46.45
N SER A 806 -9.13 24.15 45.61
CA SER A 806 -8.98 24.14 44.15
C SER A 806 -8.79 25.57 43.62
N ILE A 807 -7.77 25.82 42.81
CA ILE A 807 -7.66 27.09 42.05
C ILE A 807 -8.50 26.99 40.78
N SER A 808 -9.33 28.01 40.56
CA SER A 808 -10.24 28.10 39.42
C SER A 808 -9.56 28.54 38.14
N SER A 809 -10.04 27.98 37.03
CA SER A 809 -9.96 28.51 35.67
C SER A 809 -9.99 30.05 35.56
N THR A 810 -9.11 30.60 34.72
CA THR A 810 -9.31 31.89 34.03
C THR A 810 -9.40 31.65 32.51
N PRO A 811 -10.19 32.44 31.75
CA PRO A 811 -10.65 32.03 30.42
C PRO A 811 -9.74 32.49 29.27
N SER A 812 -9.61 31.63 28.24
CA SER A 812 -9.12 31.99 26.90
C SER A 812 -10.28 31.95 25.89
N LEU A 813 -10.36 32.98 25.05
CA LEU A 813 -11.51 33.36 24.21
C LEU A 813 -11.88 32.34 23.12
N PRO A 814 -13.15 32.33 22.64
CA PRO A 814 -13.56 31.56 21.46
C PRO A 814 -13.05 32.21 20.15
N PRO A 815 -12.84 31.42 19.08
CA PRO A 815 -12.54 31.96 17.76
C PRO A 815 -13.76 32.70 17.16
N PRO A 816 -13.54 33.75 16.33
CA PRO A 816 -14.61 34.58 15.80
C PRO A 816 -15.42 33.88 14.68
N PRO A 817 -16.69 34.26 14.46
CA PRO A 817 -17.51 33.72 13.38
C PRO A 817 -17.01 34.23 12.01
N GLY A 818 -16.73 33.30 11.09
CA GLY A 818 -16.34 33.64 9.72
C GLY A 818 -17.48 34.32 8.96
N GLN A 819 -17.31 35.58 8.60
CA GLN A 819 -18.23 36.27 7.68
C GLN A 819 -18.06 35.69 6.27
N GLY A 820 -19.13 35.11 5.72
CA GLY A 820 -19.18 34.81 4.30
C GLY A 820 -19.23 36.10 3.49
N ASN A 821 -18.27 36.30 2.58
CA ASN A 821 -18.28 37.42 1.64
C ASN A 821 -18.47 36.90 0.22
N SER A 822 -19.55 37.31 -0.43
CA SER A 822 -19.99 36.77 -1.73
C SER A 822 -19.39 37.55 -2.91
N SER A 823 -18.50 36.92 -3.67
CA SER A 823 -18.01 37.43 -4.96
C SER A 823 -18.29 36.42 -6.06
N ALA A 824 -19.27 36.71 -6.92
CA ALA A 824 -19.63 35.84 -8.03
C ALA A 824 -18.68 36.03 -9.23
N THR A 825 -18.15 34.93 -9.77
CA THR A 825 -17.58 34.88 -11.12
C THR A 825 -18.23 33.73 -11.88
N SER A 826 -18.79 34.04 -13.04
CA SER A 826 -19.46 33.05 -13.89
C SER A 826 -18.45 32.42 -14.84
N SER A 827 -18.36 31.10 -14.84
CA SER A 827 -17.66 30.32 -15.87
C SER A 827 -18.52 29.12 -16.27
N TYR A 828 -18.91 29.07 -17.54
CA TYR A 828 -19.65 27.94 -18.10
C TYR A 828 -18.70 26.74 -18.29
N MET A 829 -19.13 25.56 -17.83
CA MET A 829 -18.61 24.28 -18.32
C MET A 829 -19.77 23.42 -18.85
N PRO A 830 -19.51 22.56 -19.85
CA PRO A 830 -20.55 21.78 -20.53
C PRO A 830 -21.10 20.64 -19.65
N PRO A 831 -22.32 20.15 -19.93
CA PRO A 831 -22.90 19.03 -19.19
C PRO A 831 -22.14 17.71 -19.46
N PRO A 832 -22.07 16.81 -18.46
CA PRO A 832 -21.44 15.49 -18.63
C PRO A 832 -22.27 14.58 -19.56
N PRO A 833 -21.63 13.60 -20.23
CA PRO A 833 -22.35 12.59 -21.01
C PRO A 833 -23.22 11.70 -20.10
N PRO A 834 -24.30 11.10 -20.64
CA PRO A 834 -25.19 10.25 -19.86
C PRO A 834 -24.49 8.98 -19.38
N PRO A 835 -24.81 8.47 -18.17
CA PRO A 835 -24.23 7.24 -17.66
C PRO A 835 -24.61 6.04 -18.53
N MET A 836 -23.66 5.12 -18.69
CA MET A 836 -23.95 3.79 -19.25
C MET A 836 -24.91 3.04 -18.32
N PRO A 837 -25.84 2.23 -18.85
CA PRO A 837 -26.84 1.55 -18.02
C PRO A 837 -26.18 0.57 -17.05
N GLU A 838 -26.53 0.68 -15.78
CA GLU A 838 -26.08 -0.22 -14.73
C GLU A 838 -26.49 -1.66 -15.03
N SER A 839 -25.57 -2.61 -14.85
CA SER A 839 -25.84 -4.05 -14.94
C SER A 839 -26.66 -4.50 -13.74
N ASN A 840 -27.98 -4.28 -13.82
CA ASN A 840 -28.93 -4.52 -12.75
C ASN A 840 -28.89 -5.99 -12.27
N PRO A 841 -28.50 -6.29 -11.01
CA PRO A 841 -28.38 -7.65 -10.49
C PRO A 841 -29.73 -8.39 -10.36
N TYR A 842 -30.85 -7.70 -10.63
CA TYR A 842 -32.20 -8.25 -10.64
C TYR A 842 -32.73 -8.58 -12.05
N ASP A 843 -31.89 -8.63 -13.09
CA ASP A 843 -32.38 -8.95 -14.44
C ASP A 843 -32.77 -10.43 -14.62
N PHE A 844 -34.00 -10.66 -15.10
CA PHE A 844 -34.53 -11.97 -15.47
C PHE A 844 -34.55 -12.17 -17.01
N SER A 845 -34.17 -11.18 -17.82
CA SER A 845 -34.38 -11.18 -19.27
C SER A 845 -33.56 -12.23 -20.03
N ALA A 846 -32.37 -12.58 -19.54
CA ALA A 846 -31.41 -13.45 -20.22
C ALA A 846 -31.97 -14.83 -20.61
N LEU A 847 -32.86 -15.40 -19.81
CA LEU A 847 -33.44 -16.74 -20.04
C LEU A 847 -34.65 -16.75 -21.00
N ALA A 848 -35.19 -15.59 -21.38
CA ALA A 848 -36.41 -15.50 -22.19
C ALA A 848 -36.19 -15.71 -23.70
N ARG A 849 -34.94 -15.82 -24.18
CA ARG A 849 -34.61 -15.81 -25.62
C ARG A 849 -34.76 -17.15 -26.36
N PHE A 850 -34.96 -18.28 -25.68
CA PHE A 850 -35.11 -19.60 -26.31
C PHE A 850 -36.58 -19.89 -26.74
N GLY A 851 -37.11 -19.00 -27.60
CA GLY A 851 -38.56 -18.91 -27.88
C GLY A 851 -38.99 -18.92 -29.35
N THR A 852 -38.08 -19.10 -30.32
CA THR A 852 -38.41 -19.02 -31.76
C THR A 852 -37.71 -20.10 -32.60
N PHE A 853 -38.46 -21.14 -32.96
CA PHE A 853 -38.23 -21.96 -34.14
C PHE A 853 -39.42 -21.77 -35.09
N ALA A 854 -39.16 -21.53 -36.38
CA ALA A 854 -40.18 -21.30 -37.40
C ALA A 854 -40.01 -22.29 -38.56
N THR A 855 -41.13 -22.81 -39.08
CA THR A 855 -41.18 -23.73 -40.21
C THR A 855 -41.28 -22.99 -41.56
N PRO A 856 -40.81 -23.57 -42.69
CA PRO A 856 -40.59 -22.82 -43.93
C PRO A 856 -41.73 -22.92 -44.96
N SER A 857 -42.03 -21.82 -45.69
CA SER A 857 -42.73 -21.89 -46.99
C SER A 857 -42.62 -20.63 -47.88
N VAL A 858 -41.89 -20.77 -49.00
CA VAL A 858 -42.27 -20.41 -50.39
C VAL A 858 -42.53 -18.92 -50.83
N SER A 859 -41.84 -18.56 -51.93
CA SER A 859 -42.14 -17.54 -52.99
C SER A 859 -41.94 -16.02 -52.77
N SER A 860 -41.16 -15.46 -53.70
CA SER A 860 -40.98 -14.04 -54.08
C SER A 860 -42.04 -13.57 -55.10
N PRO A 861 -41.93 -12.41 -55.81
CA PRO A 861 -41.19 -11.15 -55.56
C PRO A 861 -42.08 -9.87 -55.76
N TYR A 862 -41.58 -8.65 -55.48
CA TYR A 862 -41.93 -7.43 -56.26
C TYR A 862 -40.93 -6.27 -56.06
N TYR A 863 -41.15 -5.13 -56.74
CA TYR A 863 -40.16 -4.11 -57.16
C TYR A 863 -39.75 -3.03 -56.12
N PRO A 864 -38.58 -2.37 -56.31
CA PRO A 864 -38.13 -1.20 -55.52
C PRO A 864 -38.49 0.18 -56.14
N PRO A 865 -38.48 1.27 -55.35
CA PRO A 865 -38.67 2.65 -55.84
C PRO A 865 -37.35 3.35 -56.25
N PRO A 866 -37.37 4.27 -57.24
CA PRO A 866 -36.19 5.05 -57.67
C PRO A 866 -36.32 6.56 -57.27
N PRO A 867 -35.56 7.54 -57.80
CA PRO A 867 -34.46 8.14 -57.01
C PRO A 867 -34.30 9.69 -57.09
N SER A 868 -33.27 10.24 -56.43
CA SER A 868 -32.71 11.58 -56.73
C SER A 868 -31.19 11.67 -56.48
N ARG A 869 -30.53 12.64 -57.15
CA ARG A 869 -29.06 12.87 -57.32
C ARG A 869 -28.85 14.41 -57.56
N PRO A 870 -27.67 14.99 -57.92
CA PRO A 870 -26.36 14.46 -58.35
C PRO A 870 -25.24 14.83 -57.31
N THR A 871 -23.93 15.08 -57.54
CA THR A 871 -23.08 15.28 -58.75
C THR A 871 -21.59 15.00 -58.43
N TYR A 872 -20.77 14.65 -59.43
CA TYR A 872 -19.31 14.43 -59.37
C TYR A 872 -18.86 13.28 -58.44
N ALA A 873 -17.59 12.82 -58.39
CA ALA A 873 -16.41 13.11 -59.23
C ALA A 873 -15.82 11.81 -59.83
N SER A 874 -14.65 11.87 -60.49
CA SER A 874 -14.19 10.81 -61.43
C SER A 874 -12.67 10.49 -61.33
N PRO A 875 -12.21 9.35 -61.91
CA PRO A 875 -10.94 8.65 -61.59
C PRO A 875 -9.90 8.83 -62.76
N PRO A 876 -9.09 7.88 -63.32
CA PRO A 876 -8.79 6.45 -63.05
C PRO A 876 -7.30 5.97 -63.23
N PHE A 877 -7.06 4.66 -62.99
CA PHE A 877 -6.25 3.68 -63.76
C PHE A 877 -5.40 2.64 -62.98
N SER A 878 -5.13 1.51 -63.67
CA SER A 878 -4.36 0.31 -63.27
C SER A 878 -3.57 -0.21 -64.48
N PRO A 879 -2.68 -1.21 -64.33
CA PRO A 879 -2.88 -2.44 -65.11
C PRO A 879 -2.45 -3.78 -64.43
N GLN A 880 -2.71 -4.88 -65.16
CA GLN A 880 -2.47 -6.30 -64.85
C GLN A 880 -1.01 -6.74 -65.23
N GLN A 881 -0.46 -7.98 -65.17
CA GLN A 881 -0.84 -9.41 -64.90
C GLN A 881 0.52 -10.24 -64.80
N PRO A 882 0.68 -11.60 -64.92
CA PRO A 882 -0.17 -12.80 -64.69
C PRO A 882 0.50 -14.07 -64.03
N ALA A 883 -0.35 -15.02 -63.57
CA ALA A 883 -0.31 -16.52 -63.69
C ALA A 883 0.72 -17.50 -63.03
N GLY A 884 0.22 -18.73 -62.73
CA GLY A 884 0.91 -19.98 -62.28
C GLY A 884 0.60 -20.38 -60.81
N GLN A 885 -0.03 -21.49 -60.36
CA GLN A 885 -0.26 -22.90 -60.82
C GLN A 885 1.04 -23.74 -60.99
N SER A 886 1.22 -25.00 -60.49
CA SER A 886 0.55 -25.90 -59.50
C SER A 886 1.45 -27.17 -59.29
N GLY A 887 1.30 -28.15 -58.37
CA GLY A 887 0.40 -28.45 -57.23
C GLY A 887 0.60 -29.90 -56.65
N HIS A 888 -0.15 -30.29 -55.59
CA HIS A 888 -0.42 -31.66 -55.05
C HIS A 888 0.68 -32.55 -54.34
N LEU A 889 0.63 -32.62 -52.99
CA LEU A 889 0.23 -33.76 -52.07
C LEU A 889 0.45 -35.26 -52.47
N PRO A 890 0.40 -36.29 -51.56
CA PRO A 890 0.42 -36.38 -50.06
C PRO A 890 1.23 -37.59 -49.41
N TYR A 891 0.99 -37.90 -48.11
CA TYR A 891 1.19 -39.18 -47.33
C TYR A 891 2.43 -39.46 -46.41
N ALA A 892 2.29 -40.43 -45.49
CA ALA A 892 3.15 -40.85 -44.33
C ALA A 892 3.07 -42.41 -44.11
N PRO A 893 3.68 -43.15 -43.10
CA PRO A 893 4.26 -42.79 -41.77
C PRO A 893 5.57 -43.61 -41.35
N PRO A 894 5.95 -43.91 -40.06
CA PRO A 894 7.31 -44.41 -39.63
C PRO A 894 7.44 -45.93 -39.29
N PRO A 895 8.65 -46.49 -38.98
CA PRO A 895 8.92 -47.07 -37.63
C PRO A 895 10.41 -47.16 -37.11
N GLY A 896 10.64 -47.47 -35.80
CA GLY A 896 11.63 -48.50 -35.37
C GLY A 896 12.92 -48.22 -34.52
N HIS A 897 12.83 -48.28 -33.18
CA HIS A 897 13.75 -48.79 -32.09
C HIS A 897 15.33 -48.75 -32.02
N VAL A 898 15.80 -48.36 -30.82
CA VAL A 898 16.96 -48.68 -29.89
C VAL A 898 17.89 -49.93 -30.11
N PRO A 899 19.14 -50.05 -29.52
CA PRO A 899 19.47 -49.92 -28.07
C PRO A 899 20.87 -49.36 -27.61
N GLN A 900 21.15 -49.49 -26.30
CA GLN A 900 22.23 -48.92 -25.44
C GLN A 900 23.48 -49.83 -25.30
N PRO A 901 24.64 -49.36 -24.75
CA PRO A 901 25.02 -49.57 -23.32
C PRO A 901 25.91 -48.43 -22.71
N GLN A 902 26.43 -48.45 -21.47
CA GLN A 902 25.87 -48.61 -20.10
C GLN A 902 26.89 -48.07 -19.05
N GLN A 903 26.53 -47.87 -17.77
CA GLN A 903 27.43 -47.36 -16.68
C GLN A 903 28.25 -48.49 -15.99
N PRO A 904 29.25 -48.17 -15.13
CA PRO A 904 29.03 -48.13 -13.65
C PRO A 904 29.95 -47.15 -12.84
N GLN A 905 29.87 -46.91 -11.51
CA GLN A 905 28.80 -46.86 -10.48
C GLN A 905 29.36 -46.30 -9.12
N TYR A 906 28.68 -45.34 -8.44
CA TYR A 906 28.44 -45.20 -6.96
C TYR A 906 29.62 -45.28 -5.93
N PRO A 907 29.44 -45.19 -4.57
CA PRO A 907 28.25 -44.91 -3.71
C PRO A 907 28.42 -43.78 -2.64
N SER A 908 27.43 -43.70 -1.74
CA SER A 908 27.17 -42.82 -0.56
C SER A 908 28.08 -43.08 0.68
N SER A 909 27.92 -42.55 1.92
CA SER A 909 26.75 -42.05 2.68
C SER A 909 27.06 -41.18 3.93
N GLN A 910 26.18 -40.20 4.21
CA GLN A 910 25.49 -39.84 5.49
C GLN A 910 26.11 -40.05 6.92
N ASN A 911 25.83 -39.05 7.81
CA ASN A 911 25.61 -39.05 9.29
C ASN A 911 26.65 -38.47 10.32
N GLN A 912 26.23 -37.35 10.95
CA GLN A 912 26.17 -36.99 12.40
C GLN A 912 27.39 -36.80 13.36
N GLN A 913 27.30 -35.67 14.11
CA GLN A 913 27.61 -35.41 15.56
C GLN A 913 29.03 -35.06 16.11
N ASP A 914 29.21 -33.73 16.34
CA ASP A 914 29.28 -33.03 17.66
C ASP A 914 30.62 -32.71 18.40
N GLN A 915 30.67 -31.49 19.02
CA GLN A 915 31.64 -30.86 19.97
C GLN A 915 33.17 -30.81 19.64
N GLY A 916 33.99 -29.84 20.10
CA GLY A 916 33.77 -28.56 20.80
C GLY A 916 35.05 -27.96 21.46
N TYR A 917 35.18 -26.61 21.51
CA TYR A 917 36.23 -25.77 22.19
C TYR A 917 37.70 -25.82 21.69
N GLY A 918 38.56 -24.79 21.83
CA GLY A 918 38.35 -23.39 22.26
C GLY A 918 39.65 -22.54 22.42
N TYR A 919 39.54 -21.20 22.33
CA TYR A 919 40.43 -20.09 22.75
C TYR A 919 41.98 -20.08 22.52
N PRO A 920 42.54 -19.01 21.90
CA PRO A 920 43.93 -18.55 22.09
C PRO A 920 44.05 -17.43 23.15
N GLY A 921 45.28 -17.14 23.63
CA GLY A 921 45.54 -16.21 24.75
C GLY A 921 46.60 -15.12 24.51
N TYR A 922 46.74 -14.24 25.51
CA TYR A 922 47.54 -13.01 25.55
C TYR A 922 49.06 -13.16 25.26
N GLY A 923 49.65 -12.10 24.70
CA GLY A 923 51.10 -11.80 24.69
C GLY A 923 51.31 -10.29 24.50
N GLN A 924 52.33 -9.69 25.13
CA GLN A 924 52.49 -8.22 25.24
C GLN A 924 53.97 -7.80 25.13
N GLN A 925 54.21 -6.55 24.69
CA GLN A 925 55.51 -5.85 24.64
C GLN A 925 56.49 -6.43 23.59
N GLY A 926 57.50 -5.69 23.10
CA GLY A 926 57.85 -4.28 23.28
C GLY A 926 59.06 -3.95 22.39
N GLY A 927 59.18 -2.72 21.87
CA GLY A 927 60.24 -2.36 20.92
C GLY A 927 61.43 -1.63 21.55
N TYR A 928 62.62 -1.70 20.93
CA TYR A 928 63.63 -0.63 20.77
C TYR A 928 64.91 -1.15 20.07
N GLY A 929 65.66 -0.28 19.38
CA GLY A 929 67.11 -0.45 19.14
C GLY A 929 67.55 -1.02 17.78
N GLY A 930 67.73 -0.16 16.77
CA GLY A 930 68.13 -0.53 15.39
C GLY A 930 69.61 -0.87 15.12
N GLY A 931 69.96 -0.95 13.83
CA GLY A 931 71.36 -0.84 13.37
C GLY A 931 71.79 -1.66 12.13
N TYR A 932 71.95 -0.97 10.98
CA TYR A 932 72.89 -1.25 9.86
C TYR A 932 72.79 -2.54 9.00
N GLY A 933 73.34 -2.45 7.77
CA GLY A 933 73.46 -3.53 6.77
C GLY A 933 72.27 -3.57 5.79
N GLN A 934 72.21 -2.86 4.65
CA GLN A 934 73.16 -2.64 3.55
C GLN A 934 73.26 -3.83 2.57
N TYR A 935 73.00 -3.53 1.27
CA TYR A 935 72.83 -4.45 0.13
C TYR A 935 71.55 -5.32 0.22
N ARG A 936 70.76 -5.49 -0.86
CA ARG A 936 71.00 -5.16 -2.27
C ARG A 936 69.73 -4.68 -2.96
#